data_AF-A0A2G9RTF5-F1
#
_entry.id   AF-A0A2G9RTF5-F1
#
_cell.length_a   1.000
_cell.length_b   1.000
_cell.length_c   1.000
_cell.angle_alpha   90.00
_cell.angle_beta   90.00
_cell.angle_gamma   90.00
#
_symmetry.space_group_name_H-M   'P 1'
#
loop_
_entity.id
_entity.type
_entity.pdbx_description
1 polymer ?
#
loop_
_entity_poly.entity_id
_entity_poly.type
_entity_poly.pdbx_seq_one_letter_code
_entity_poly.pdbx_strand_id
1 'polypeptide(L)'
;MAKTEILVEHRPPGTTMEPQGFLINERYVNLIVVSTDQFRQRPQNELIQTGVKHEECLKETKSRLEHISPNKLFRWNHQSQCVPHAVMVSGVPGIGKTTLMQKFVYDWVTGKHYQRFAFVFFFRFRDLNRLGEVSLEEMILYQYPYLESQIGNILQYPERLLFIFDGLDESIHQINFRLSKLSNPKQRSDFGENVVSLARQSLLKGCSVLITSRPTRLASIDTGVFQRITEIMGFLHGDRLVFFKNFFGNDEVSEKAFDYVQENDTLYTFCYIPSYCWIICTVLSMCFRAQPTNTDQLMASLPKTVTQLFVTFVSNILANHSQNKDGGTTRELLTSMGWMAEHGVINHMTVFDERHLDSFNVRNDKHLFSCFMMESGHHPDVDYTFLHLTLQEFFAALVYFMNYDADKLQETFVGARHFNDGRAEIFFCFLCGLSDSSTRSMLKSHVGELSTQAARHIITWIQEKIAEQRPEKSTRDKRELINAFYCLHESRNKALVEQCFKSKKVDLFGVPLSPLDCSVLSFIIQSCRETEEVYIASCNIQGEGLKKLIPALQTIKSLSLSNNYLTDSSCPHLASGIRNNQTLRTLDLSWNNLEGSHFSVLMTALTTSHIKELLLSYNHLTDNSCADLASGIRNNQTLRTLNLSENNLEGPHFCDLMAALTTSQIEELYLANNVLTDSSCPHLASGIRNNKALKRLDLSKNNPEGPHFRDLMAALATSQIKELSLYNNDLSDSSCPHLALGIKNNQTLRTLDLSENNLEGPHFRDLMETLTTSQIEELHLSYNHLTDSSCPHLASGIRNNKTLRTLDLSWNNLKGSQFSDLMEALTTSQIKELQFIGNSISQEIRTQLAKREEVYL
;
A
#
# COMPACT_ATOMS: atom_id res chain seq x y z
N MET A 1 0.34 30.17 32.75
CA MET A 1 1.13 30.60 31.58
C MET A 1 2.51 29.96 31.58
N ALA A 2 3.41 30.27 32.52
CA ALA A 2 4.81 29.78 32.49
C ALA A 2 5.02 28.25 32.30
N LYS A 3 4.16 27.38 32.85
CA LYS A 3 4.27 25.91 32.74
C LYS A 3 3.78 25.31 31.40
N THR A 4 3.02 26.06 30.60
CA THR A 4 2.35 25.56 29.39
C THR A 4 2.72 26.34 28.13
N GLU A 5 3.41 27.46 28.28
CA GLU A 5 3.88 28.33 27.21
C GLU A 5 5.14 27.81 26.54
N ILE A 6 5.99 27.13 27.30
CA ILE A 6 7.30 26.67 26.87
C ILE A 6 7.30 25.14 26.76
N LEU A 7 7.50 24.63 25.55
CA LEU A 7 7.96 23.25 25.33
C LEU A 7 9.45 23.20 25.69
N VAL A 8 9.80 22.32 26.61
CA VAL A 8 11.19 22.05 26.95
C VAL A 8 11.66 20.92 26.05
N GLU A 9 12.53 21.24 25.09
CA GLU A 9 13.25 20.23 24.32
C GLU A 9 14.59 19.96 24.99
N HIS A 10 14.91 18.67 25.18
CA HIS A 10 16.29 18.27 25.37
C HIS A 10 17.02 18.53 24.04
N ARG A 11 18.07 19.36 24.04
CA ARG A 11 18.71 19.84 22.81
C ARG A 11 19.21 18.69 21.92
N PRO A 12 19.42 18.94 20.61
CA PRO A 12 20.23 18.08 19.76
C PRO A 12 21.52 17.70 20.49
N PRO A 13 21.93 16.42 20.49
CA PRO A 13 23.19 16.01 21.08
C PRO A 13 24.34 16.90 20.57
N GLY A 14 25.04 17.60 21.47
CA GLY A 14 26.18 18.46 21.11
C GLY A 14 25.98 19.97 21.20
N THR A 15 24.98 20.46 21.93
CA THR A 15 24.98 21.87 22.41
C THR A 15 24.73 21.91 23.91
N THR A 16 25.35 22.88 24.61
CA THR A 16 25.40 23.08 26.07
C THR A 16 24.24 22.49 26.87
N MET A 17 24.54 21.88 28.04
CA MET A 17 23.65 21.10 28.92
C MET A 17 22.39 21.83 29.48
N GLU A 18 22.09 23.05 29.04
CA GLU A 18 20.88 23.76 29.44
C GLU A 18 19.71 23.44 28.48
N PRO A 19 18.54 22.99 29.01
CA PRO A 19 17.33 22.78 28.23
C PRO A 19 16.95 24.07 27.50
N GLN A 20 16.63 23.98 26.20
CA GLN A 20 16.16 25.13 25.45
C GLN A 20 14.63 25.11 25.43
N GLY A 21 14.04 26.19 25.93
CA GLY A 21 12.60 26.39 25.88
C GLY A 21 12.18 26.99 24.54
N PHE A 22 11.15 26.43 23.93
CA PHE A 22 10.50 27.02 22.74
C PHE A 22 9.05 27.34 23.04
N LEU A 23 8.51 28.40 22.44
CA LEU A 23 7.08 28.67 22.55
C LEU A 23 6.32 27.55 21.86
N ILE A 24 5.34 26.97 22.56
CA ILE A 24 4.54 25.86 22.03
C ILE A 24 3.86 26.22 20.70
N ASN A 25 3.50 27.48 20.48
CA ASN A 25 2.93 27.96 19.23
C ASN A 25 3.89 28.00 18.04
N GLU A 26 5.21 28.10 18.28
CA GLU A 26 6.22 28.15 17.21
C GLU A 26 6.57 26.74 16.69
N ARG A 27 6.36 25.71 17.53
CA ARG A 27 6.76 24.33 17.23
C ARG A 27 5.58 23.39 17.00
N TYR A 28 4.42 23.67 17.60
CA TYR A 28 3.26 22.79 17.50
C TYR A 28 2.71 22.74 16.07
N VAL A 29 2.61 21.53 15.55
CA VAL A 29 1.93 21.23 14.28
C VAL A 29 0.61 20.55 14.61
N ASN A 30 -0.47 20.95 13.91
CA ASN A 30 -1.79 20.40 14.15
C ASN A 30 -1.78 18.90 13.90
N LEU A 31 -2.19 18.15 14.92
CA LEU A 31 -2.36 16.71 14.81
C LEU A 31 -3.79 16.44 14.33
N ILE A 32 -3.93 15.66 13.27
CA ILE A 32 -5.23 15.28 12.74
C ILE A 32 -5.84 14.19 13.61
N VAL A 33 -7.09 14.40 14.03
CA VAL A 33 -7.80 13.52 14.96
C VAL A 33 -9.08 13.01 14.31
N VAL A 34 -9.23 11.69 14.21
CA VAL A 34 -10.33 11.03 13.46
C VAL A 34 -11.17 10.15 14.39
N SER A 35 -12.49 10.12 14.18
CA SER A 35 -13.47 9.42 15.04
C SER A 35 -13.83 8.03 14.49
N THR A 36 -13.44 6.95 15.18
CA THR A 36 -13.72 5.57 14.73
C THR A 36 -13.63 4.49 15.81
N ASP A 37 -14.51 3.49 15.71
CA ASP A 37 -14.48 2.27 16.53
C ASP A 37 -13.53 1.18 16.00
N GLN A 38 -13.15 1.23 14.73
CA GLN A 38 -12.38 0.19 14.03
C GLN A 38 -10.94 0.00 14.54
N PHE A 39 -10.44 0.92 15.37
CA PHE A 39 -9.02 0.97 15.75
C PHE A 39 -8.73 0.32 17.11
N ARG A 40 -9.74 -0.23 17.77
CA ARG A 40 -9.65 -0.81 19.13
C ARG A 40 -8.88 -2.14 19.21
N GLN A 41 -8.43 -2.74 18.11
CA GLN A 41 -7.83 -4.10 18.07
C GLN A 41 -6.39 -4.16 17.54
N ARG A 42 -5.62 -3.06 17.54
CA ARG A 42 -4.29 -3.02 16.94
C ARG A 42 -3.20 -3.66 17.83
N PRO A 43 -2.39 -4.60 17.32
CA PRO A 43 -1.13 -5.03 17.97
C PRO A 43 -0.04 -3.95 17.89
N GLN A 44 0.97 -4.07 18.76
CA GLN A 44 1.92 -3.03 19.18
C GLN A 44 2.98 -2.53 18.16
N ASN A 45 3.10 -3.09 16.95
CA ASN A 45 4.25 -2.76 16.08
C ASN A 45 3.88 -1.78 14.99
N GLU A 46 4.24 -0.53 15.26
CA GLU A 46 3.45 0.63 14.87
C GLU A 46 4.05 1.51 13.75
N LEU A 47 5.03 1.03 12.99
CA LEU A 47 5.80 1.93 12.12
C LEU A 47 5.73 1.65 10.63
N ILE A 48 6.24 0.50 10.21
CA ILE A 48 6.18 0.14 8.79
C ILE A 48 4.75 -0.31 8.47
N GLN A 49 4.21 -1.28 9.22
CA GLN A 49 2.82 -1.72 9.03
C GLN A 49 1.78 -0.60 9.27
N THR A 50 1.99 0.29 10.23
CA THR A 50 1.06 1.40 10.49
C THR A 50 1.24 2.55 9.53
N GLY A 51 2.44 2.84 9.03
CA GLY A 51 2.64 3.85 8.00
C GLY A 51 1.95 3.49 6.68
N VAL A 52 2.07 2.23 6.25
CA VAL A 52 1.34 1.67 5.10
C VAL A 52 -0.16 1.69 5.33
N LYS A 53 -0.64 1.18 6.48
CA LYS A 53 -2.07 1.20 6.83
C LYS A 53 -2.60 2.60 7.12
N HIS A 54 -1.76 3.56 7.52
CA HIS A 54 -2.10 4.96 7.73
C HIS A 54 -2.35 5.63 6.38
N GLU A 55 -1.49 5.39 5.39
CA GLU A 55 -1.74 5.84 4.01
C GLU A 55 -2.94 5.15 3.37
N GLU A 56 -3.11 3.83 3.52
CA GLU A 56 -4.30 3.10 3.07
C GLU A 56 -5.58 3.61 3.75
N CYS A 57 -5.54 3.84 5.06
CA CYS A 57 -6.63 4.45 5.81
C CYS A 57 -6.95 5.84 5.26
N LEU A 58 -5.95 6.69 5.00
CA LEU A 58 -6.11 8.02 4.37
C LEU A 58 -6.67 7.97 2.93
N LYS A 59 -6.53 6.84 2.24
CA LYS A 59 -7.03 6.61 0.88
C LYS A 59 -8.47 6.08 0.89
N GLU A 60 -8.80 5.14 1.78
CA GLU A 60 -10.17 4.60 1.96
C GLU A 60 -11.12 5.58 2.67
N THR A 61 -10.57 6.56 3.40
CA THR A 61 -11.27 7.45 4.35
C THR A 61 -12.15 8.52 3.74
N LYS A 62 -12.00 8.90 2.46
CA LYS A 62 -12.74 10.07 1.94
C LYS A 62 -14.26 9.93 2.02
N SER A 63 -14.82 8.73 2.22
CA SER A 63 -16.26 8.52 2.38
C SER A 63 -16.73 8.05 3.77
N ARG A 64 -15.85 7.63 4.69
CA ARG A 64 -16.27 6.92 5.94
C ARG A 64 -15.82 7.51 7.28
N LEU A 65 -14.76 8.33 7.37
CA LEU A 65 -14.27 8.81 8.68
C LEU A 65 -14.55 10.30 8.91
N GLU A 66 -14.94 10.66 10.14
CA GLU A 66 -15.16 12.06 10.54
C GLU A 66 -13.83 12.69 10.99
N HIS A 67 -13.40 13.75 10.29
CA HIS A 67 -12.25 14.55 10.68
C HIS A 67 -12.62 15.56 11.76
N ILE A 68 -12.09 15.39 12.97
CA ILE A 68 -12.32 16.25 14.13
C ILE A 68 -11.06 17.04 14.43
N SER A 69 -11.06 18.34 14.15
CA SER A 69 -9.97 19.21 14.63
C SER A 69 -9.90 19.19 16.16
N PRO A 70 -8.71 19.24 16.79
CA PRO A 70 -8.55 19.25 18.25
C PRO A 70 -9.47 20.20 19.01
N ASN A 71 -9.89 21.33 18.42
CA ASN A 71 -10.79 22.34 19.01
C ASN A 71 -12.28 21.96 18.99
N LYS A 72 -12.62 20.78 18.47
CA LYS A 72 -13.99 20.26 18.35
C LYS A 72 -14.24 19.04 19.24
N LEU A 73 -13.26 18.57 20.01
CA LEU A 73 -13.37 17.37 20.86
C LEU A 73 -14.60 17.38 21.78
N PHE A 74 -15.00 18.57 22.24
CA PHE A 74 -16.14 18.78 23.13
C PHE A 74 -17.37 19.40 22.47
N ARG A 75 -17.44 19.46 21.13
CA ARG A 75 -18.63 19.89 20.39
C ARG A 75 -19.59 18.72 20.15
N TRP A 76 -20.80 19.03 19.67
CA TRP A 76 -21.82 18.03 19.32
C TRP A 76 -21.23 16.82 18.57
N ASN A 77 -21.61 15.62 19.01
CA ASN A 77 -21.28 14.37 18.34
C ASN A 77 -22.51 13.83 17.62
N HIS A 78 -22.40 13.68 16.30
CA HIS A 78 -23.50 13.15 15.48
C HIS A 78 -23.77 11.68 15.75
N GLN A 79 -22.75 10.90 16.13
CA GLN A 79 -22.87 9.46 16.40
C GLN A 79 -23.63 9.20 17.72
N SER A 80 -23.26 9.91 18.79
CA SER A 80 -23.89 9.75 20.11
C SER A 80 -25.05 10.72 20.36
N GLN A 81 -25.39 11.58 19.40
CA GLN A 81 -26.43 12.62 19.48
C GLN A 81 -26.37 13.45 20.76
N CYS A 82 -25.17 13.82 21.20
CA CYS A 82 -24.98 14.61 22.43
C CYS A 82 -23.70 15.45 22.39
N VAL A 83 -23.59 16.40 23.31
CA VAL A 83 -22.30 17.06 23.61
C VAL A 83 -21.53 16.14 24.55
N PRO A 84 -20.37 15.59 24.16
CA PRO A 84 -19.66 14.61 24.97
C PRO A 84 -19.16 15.24 26.27
N HIS A 85 -19.29 14.51 27.36
CA HIS A 85 -18.77 14.89 28.68
C HIS A 85 -17.49 14.10 28.97
N ALA A 86 -17.41 12.83 28.59
CA ALA A 86 -16.21 12.01 28.64
C ALA A 86 -15.68 11.77 27.23
N VAL A 87 -14.44 12.20 26.99
CA VAL A 87 -13.71 12.06 25.73
C VAL A 87 -12.46 11.22 25.97
N MET A 88 -12.21 10.23 25.11
CA MET A 88 -10.97 9.47 25.08
C MET A 88 -10.18 9.82 23.81
N VAL A 89 -8.90 10.16 23.98
CA VAL A 89 -7.95 10.40 22.88
C VAL A 89 -6.91 9.28 22.88
N SER A 90 -6.92 8.47 21.82
CA SER A 90 -5.97 7.39 21.62
C SER A 90 -4.88 7.75 20.62
N GLY A 91 -3.74 7.07 20.71
CA GLY A 91 -2.71 7.13 19.68
C GLY A 91 -1.43 6.42 20.08
N VAL A 92 -0.62 6.08 19.07
CA VAL A 92 0.66 5.38 19.20
C VAL A 92 1.68 6.17 20.05
N PRO A 93 2.72 5.56 20.63
CA PRO A 93 3.81 6.28 21.30
C PRO A 93 4.45 7.32 20.36
N GLY A 94 4.86 8.46 20.91
CA GLY A 94 5.49 9.53 20.13
C GLY A 94 4.55 10.36 19.23
N ILE A 95 3.29 9.96 19.05
CA ILE A 95 2.32 10.64 18.16
C ILE A 95 1.92 12.06 18.61
N GLY A 96 2.29 12.45 19.83
CA GLY A 96 2.03 13.80 20.37
C GLY A 96 0.78 13.93 21.25
N LYS A 97 0.32 12.86 21.92
CA LYS A 97 -0.80 12.90 22.88
C LYS A 97 -0.61 13.96 23.98
N THR A 98 0.51 13.91 24.70
CA THR A 98 0.84 14.89 25.75
C THR A 98 1.02 16.29 25.18
N THR A 99 1.69 16.43 24.03
CA THR A 99 1.87 17.72 23.35
C THR A 99 0.54 18.33 22.93
N LEU A 100 -0.42 17.52 22.48
CA LEU A 100 -1.79 17.94 22.19
C LEU A 100 -2.48 18.48 23.45
N MET A 101 -2.32 17.81 24.60
CA MET A 101 -2.91 18.28 25.86
C MET A 101 -2.26 19.56 26.35
N GLN A 102 -0.94 19.69 26.23
CA GLN A 102 -0.24 20.94 26.55
C GLN A 102 -0.72 22.09 25.66
N LYS A 103 -0.87 21.83 24.36
CA LYS A 103 -1.42 22.80 23.41
C LYS A 103 -2.85 23.19 23.74
N PHE A 104 -3.67 22.21 24.13
CA PHE A 104 -5.05 22.42 24.56
C PHE A 104 -5.10 23.40 25.75
N VAL A 105 -4.32 23.13 26.80
CA VAL A 105 -4.27 23.98 27.99
C VAL A 105 -3.74 25.37 27.64
N TYR A 106 -2.72 25.46 26.76
CA TYR A 106 -2.21 26.74 26.28
C TYR A 106 -3.29 27.56 25.54
N ASP A 107 -4.04 26.95 24.62
CA ASP A 107 -5.11 27.61 23.87
C ASP A 107 -6.29 28.02 24.76
N TRP A 108 -6.53 27.30 25.86
CA TRP A 108 -7.46 27.71 26.90
C TRP A 108 -6.93 28.91 27.70
N VAL A 109 -5.69 28.89 28.17
CA VAL A 109 -5.12 30.01 28.94
C VAL A 109 -5.04 31.30 28.10
N THR A 110 -4.83 31.20 26.79
CA THR A 110 -4.70 32.35 25.88
C THR A 110 -6.02 32.88 25.31
N GLY A 111 -7.17 32.35 25.73
CA GLY A 111 -8.46 32.84 25.24
C GLY A 111 -8.90 32.25 23.90
N LYS A 112 -8.06 31.45 23.23
CA LYS A 112 -8.28 31.03 21.83
C LYS A 112 -9.41 30.02 21.70
N HIS A 113 -9.45 29.00 22.55
CA HIS A 113 -10.45 27.94 22.53
C HIS A 113 -10.93 27.59 23.94
N TYR A 114 -12.04 26.85 24.04
CA TYR A 114 -12.51 26.21 25.29
C TYR A 114 -12.94 27.11 26.46
N GLN A 115 -13.24 28.39 26.22
CA GLN A 115 -13.68 29.35 27.26
C GLN A 115 -15.02 29.05 27.94
N ARG A 116 -15.72 27.98 27.53
CA ARG A 116 -16.86 27.46 28.30
C ARG A 116 -16.44 26.89 29.65
N PHE A 117 -15.17 26.48 29.78
CA PHE A 117 -14.60 25.98 31.02
C PHE A 117 -13.90 27.11 31.77
N ALA A 118 -14.33 27.35 33.00
CA ALA A 118 -13.71 28.31 33.90
C ALA A 118 -12.45 27.75 34.55
N PHE A 119 -12.39 26.43 34.76
CA PHE A 119 -11.24 25.73 35.32
C PHE A 119 -10.91 24.47 34.52
N VAL A 120 -9.61 24.29 34.26
CA VAL A 120 -9.04 23.08 33.64
C VAL A 120 -8.01 22.49 34.60
N PHE A 121 -8.27 21.30 35.11
CA PHE A 121 -7.36 20.55 35.96
C PHE A 121 -6.64 19.49 35.12
N PHE A 122 -5.31 19.54 35.08
CA PHE A 122 -4.48 18.69 34.23
C PHE A 122 -3.61 17.76 35.08
N PHE A 123 -3.97 16.48 35.13
CA PHE A 123 -3.28 15.43 35.87
C PHE A 123 -2.57 14.48 34.90
N ARG A 124 -1.38 14.01 35.28
CA ARG A 124 -0.70 12.90 34.60
C ARG A 124 -0.84 11.65 35.44
N PHE A 125 -1.23 10.52 34.86
CA PHE A 125 -1.39 9.26 35.62
C PHE A 125 -0.10 8.86 36.35
N ARG A 126 1.06 9.08 35.73
CA ARG A 126 2.38 8.89 36.34
C ARG A 126 2.59 9.70 37.62
N ASP A 127 2.06 10.93 37.70
CA ASP A 127 2.13 11.73 38.92
C ASP A 127 1.09 11.23 39.95
N LEU A 128 -0.08 10.81 39.49
CA LEU A 128 -1.16 10.29 40.36
C LEU A 128 -0.80 8.97 41.01
N ASN A 129 0.04 8.14 40.38
CA ASN A 129 0.55 6.90 40.97
C ASN A 129 1.29 7.15 42.30
N ARG A 130 1.73 8.38 42.57
CA ARG A 130 2.38 8.79 43.84
C ARG A 130 1.37 9.00 44.98
N LEU A 131 0.07 9.01 44.68
CA LEU A 131 -1.00 9.25 45.63
C LEU A 131 -1.59 7.91 46.07
N GLY A 132 -1.73 7.70 47.39
CA GLY A 132 -2.51 6.60 47.95
C GLY A 132 -4.02 6.91 47.89
N GLU A 133 -4.76 6.51 48.94
CA GLU A 133 -6.17 6.90 49.05
C GLU A 133 -6.32 8.41 49.21
N VAL A 134 -7.00 9.03 48.25
CA VAL A 134 -7.14 10.48 48.12
C VAL A 134 -8.56 10.83 47.69
N SER A 135 -9.09 11.93 48.24
CA SER A 135 -10.34 12.50 47.75
C SER A 135 -10.11 13.39 46.52
N LEU A 136 -11.15 13.69 45.75
CA LEU A 136 -11.02 14.60 44.60
C LEU A 136 -10.51 15.99 45.03
N GLU A 137 -10.98 16.52 46.17
CA GLU A 137 -10.51 17.80 46.70
C GLU A 137 -9.01 17.76 47.03
N GLU A 138 -8.56 16.74 47.77
CA GLU A 138 -7.13 16.57 48.10
C GLU A 138 -6.28 16.38 46.84
N MET A 139 -6.77 15.64 45.84
CA MET A 139 -6.07 15.43 44.58
C MET A 139 -5.86 16.74 43.81
N ILE A 140 -6.88 17.61 43.76
CA ILE A 140 -6.76 18.94 43.16
C ILE A 140 -5.79 19.81 43.97
N LEU A 141 -5.92 19.84 45.29
CA LEU A 141 -5.10 20.70 46.15
C LEU A 141 -3.64 20.26 46.19
N TYR A 142 -3.34 18.98 46.00
CA TYR A 142 -1.97 18.49 45.87
C TYR A 142 -1.23 19.14 44.69
N GLN A 143 -1.90 19.28 43.54
CA GLN A 143 -1.30 19.90 42.35
C GLN A 143 -1.51 21.42 42.26
N TYR A 144 -2.58 21.92 42.87
CA TYR A 144 -2.99 23.33 42.87
C TYR A 144 -3.25 23.86 44.29
N PRO A 145 -2.22 23.92 45.18
CA PRO A 145 -2.41 24.27 46.59
C PRO A 145 -3.03 25.65 46.81
N TYR A 146 -2.79 26.59 45.90
CA TYR A 146 -3.30 27.95 45.95
C TYR A 146 -4.84 28.06 45.82
N LEU A 147 -5.53 26.96 45.51
CA LEU A 147 -7.00 26.90 45.42
C LEU A 147 -7.68 26.51 46.74
N GLU A 148 -6.94 26.24 47.82
CA GLU A 148 -7.49 25.73 49.10
C GLU A 148 -8.67 26.56 49.62
N SER A 149 -8.56 27.89 49.60
CA SER A 149 -9.64 28.78 50.07
C SER A 149 -10.86 28.87 49.15
N GLN A 150 -10.76 28.40 47.90
CA GLN A 150 -11.79 28.56 46.87
C GLN A 150 -12.36 27.24 46.33
N ILE A 151 -11.75 26.10 46.66
CA ILE A 151 -12.10 24.80 46.04
C ILE A 151 -13.57 24.46 46.21
N GLY A 152 -14.15 24.71 47.39
CA GLY A 152 -15.57 24.47 47.66
C GLY A 152 -16.50 25.32 46.78
N ASN A 153 -16.11 26.54 46.42
CA ASN A 153 -16.86 27.40 45.50
C ASN A 153 -16.71 26.96 44.05
N ILE A 154 -15.51 26.51 43.67
CA ILE A 154 -15.20 26.04 42.31
C ILE A 154 -16.03 24.78 41.99
N LEU A 155 -16.09 23.83 42.93
CA LEU A 155 -16.78 22.56 42.74
C LEU A 155 -18.33 22.67 42.69
N GLN A 156 -18.91 23.84 43.03
CA GLN A 156 -20.36 24.09 42.92
C GLN A 156 -20.86 24.24 41.48
N TYR A 157 -19.97 24.51 40.51
CA TYR A 157 -20.32 24.74 39.10
C TYR A 157 -19.67 23.69 38.19
N PRO A 158 -20.04 22.41 38.32
CA PRO A 158 -19.37 21.29 37.64
C PRO A 158 -19.36 21.43 36.11
N GLU A 159 -20.38 22.03 35.50
CA GLU A 159 -20.49 22.26 34.05
C GLU A 159 -19.41 23.17 33.47
N ARG A 160 -18.70 23.92 34.33
CA ARG A 160 -17.57 24.79 33.96
C ARG A 160 -16.21 24.15 34.22
N LEU A 161 -16.17 22.90 34.65
CA LEU A 161 -14.94 22.18 35.00
C LEU A 161 -14.56 21.17 33.91
N LEU A 162 -13.27 21.17 33.56
CA LEU A 162 -12.66 20.13 32.73
C LEU A 162 -11.53 19.45 33.50
N PHE A 163 -11.57 18.13 33.54
CA PHE A 163 -10.50 17.29 34.08
C PHE A 163 -9.78 16.58 32.91
N ILE A 164 -8.49 16.83 32.76
CA ILE A 164 -7.64 16.16 31.78
C ILE A 164 -6.76 15.16 32.54
N PHE A 165 -6.82 13.89 32.13
CA PHE A 165 -5.96 12.83 32.65
C PHE A 165 -5.10 12.27 31.52
N ASP A 166 -3.82 12.63 31.54
CA ASP A 166 -2.86 12.25 30.49
C ASP A 166 -2.11 10.96 30.84
N GLY A 167 -2.13 10.00 29.90
CA GLY A 167 -1.35 8.76 29.96
C GLY A 167 -1.97 7.62 30.75
N LEU A 168 -3.22 7.21 30.47
CA LEU A 168 -3.88 6.08 31.18
C LEU A 168 -3.09 4.76 31.10
N ASP A 169 -2.31 4.57 30.03
CA ASP A 169 -1.37 3.46 29.89
C ASP A 169 -0.24 3.46 30.92
N GLU A 170 0.03 4.60 31.57
CA GLU A 170 1.03 4.75 32.62
C GLU A 170 0.45 4.53 34.04
N SER A 171 -0.83 4.17 34.16
CA SER A 171 -1.45 3.86 35.46
C SER A 171 -1.08 2.45 35.93
N ILE A 172 -0.47 2.35 37.11
CA ILE A 172 -0.17 1.05 37.73
C ILE A 172 -1.45 0.34 38.24
N HIS A 173 -2.51 1.11 38.53
CA HIS A 173 -3.79 0.58 38.98
C HIS A 173 -4.66 0.16 37.78
N GLN A 174 -5.38 -0.97 37.91
CA GLN A 174 -6.36 -1.40 36.92
C GLN A 174 -7.67 -0.62 37.11
N ILE A 175 -7.85 0.44 36.31
CA ILE A 175 -9.00 1.32 36.40
C ILE A 175 -10.20 0.69 35.68
N ASN A 176 -11.21 0.29 36.44
CA ASN A 176 -12.41 -0.34 35.91
C ASN A 176 -13.51 0.69 35.64
N PHE A 177 -13.66 1.06 34.37
CA PHE A 177 -14.67 2.03 33.97
C PHE A 177 -16.12 1.53 34.05
N ARG A 178 -16.42 0.25 34.38
CA ARG A 178 -17.79 -0.31 34.35
C ARG A 178 -18.71 0.16 35.47
N LEU A 179 -18.17 0.40 36.66
CA LEU A 179 -18.95 0.75 37.87
C LEU A 179 -18.35 2.00 38.51
N SER A 180 -19.21 2.92 38.96
CA SER A 180 -18.80 4.07 39.78
C SER A 180 -19.31 3.89 41.20
N LYS A 181 -18.47 4.18 42.20
CA LYS A 181 -18.82 4.03 43.62
C LYS A 181 -18.92 5.36 44.38
N LEU A 182 -18.44 6.46 43.81
CA LEU A 182 -18.33 7.75 44.51
C LEU A 182 -19.36 8.77 44.03
N SER A 183 -19.92 9.52 44.99
CA SER A 183 -20.80 10.66 44.77
C SER A 183 -20.39 11.92 45.54
N ASN A 184 -19.45 11.80 46.50
CA ASN A 184 -18.98 12.89 47.35
C ASN A 184 -17.51 13.25 47.05
N PRO A 185 -17.18 14.49 46.65
CA PRO A 185 -15.81 14.93 46.35
C PRO A 185 -14.82 14.84 47.52
N LYS A 186 -15.31 14.75 48.77
CA LYS A 186 -14.51 14.65 49.99
C LYS A 186 -14.25 13.22 50.45
N GLN A 187 -14.87 12.24 49.80
CA GLN A 187 -14.66 10.84 50.14
C GLN A 187 -13.29 10.38 49.63
N ARG A 188 -12.46 9.82 50.51
CA ARG A 188 -11.17 9.24 50.13
C ARG A 188 -11.37 7.86 49.51
N SER A 189 -10.67 7.61 48.42
CA SER A 189 -10.66 6.32 47.73
C SER A 189 -9.41 6.22 46.84
N ASP A 190 -9.28 5.12 46.11
CA ASP A 190 -8.30 5.01 45.04
C ASP A 190 -8.50 6.14 44.01
N PHE A 191 -7.42 6.73 43.50
CA PHE A 191 -7.54 7.83 42.54
C PHE A 191 -8.26 7.38 41.26
N GLY A 192 -8.15 6.10 40.87
CA GLY A 192 -8.85 5.52 39.74
C GLY A 192 -10.37 5.57 39.92
N GLU A 193 -10.88 5.37 41.13
CA GLU A 193 -12.32 5.50 41.43
C GLU A 193 -12.79 6.96 41.29
N ASN A 194 -11.95 7.96 41.63
CA ASN A 194 -12.26 9.38 41.35
C ASN A 194 -12.36 9.63 39.83
N VAL A 195 -11.41 9.12 39.04
CA VAL A 195 -11.40 9.26 37.57
C VAL A 195 -12.65 8.62 36.95
N VAL A 196 -12.98 7.39 37.34
CA VAL A 196 -14.16 6.67 36.81
C VAL A 196 -15.45 7.39 37.20
N SER A 197 -15.55 7.86 38.45
CA SER A 197 -16.75 8.54 38.95
C SER A 197 -16.98 9.90 38.27
N LEU A 198 -15.92 10.63 37.92
CA LEU A 198 -16.00 11.84 37.08
C LEU A 198 -16.45 11.49 35.65
N ALA A 199 -15.83 10.47 35.02
CA ALA A 199 -16.16 10.08 33.66
C ALA A 199 -17.62 9.58 33.53
N ARG A 200 -18.12 8.84 34.52
CA ARG A 200 -19.52 8.37 34.58
C ARG A 200 -20.50 9.42 35.11
N GLN A 201 -20.04 10.60 35.49
CA GLN A 201 -20.87 11.70 36.01
C GLN A 201 -21.59 11.37 37.33
N SER A 202 -21.11 10.37 38.09
CA SER A 202 -21.59 10.10 39.45
C SER A 202 -21.00 11.10 40.44
N LEU A 203 -19.80 11.60 40.15
CA LEU A 203 -19.11 12.68 40.84
C LEU A 203 -19.11 13.93 39.96
N LEU A 204 -19.51 15.08 40.52
CA LEU A 204 -19.58 16.37 39.80
C LEU A 204 -20.37 16.32 38.48
N LYS A 205 -21.65 15.95 38.56
CA LYS A 205 -22.54 15.84 37.40
C LYS A 205 -22.56 17.13 36.57
N GLY A 206 -22.19 17.03 35.30
CA GLY A 206 -22.03 18.13 34.35
C GLY A 206 -20.58 18.42 33.96
N CYS A 207 -19.59 17.92 34.72
CA CYS A 207 -18.17 18.13 34.40
C CYS A 207 -17.75 17.42 33.11
N SER A 208 -16.69 17.93 32.49
CA SER A 208 -16.06 17.27 31.35
C SER A 208 -14.78 16.56 31.76
N VAL A 209 -14.50 15.42 31.13
CA VAL A 209 -13.32 14.59 31.33
C VAL A 209 -12.68 14.29 29.98
N LEU A 210 -11.38 14.49 29.87
CA LEU A 210 -10.58 14.07 28.72
C LEU A 210 -9.49 13.11 29.22
N ILE A 211 -9.43 11.91 28.66
CA ILE A 211 -8.40 10.93 28.98
C ILE A 211 -7.57 10.64 27.74
N THR A 212 -6.24 10.56 27.86
CA THR A 212 -5.38 10.07 26.78
C THR A 212 -4.88 8.66 27.09
N SER A 213 -4.73 7.81 26.06
CA SER A 213 -4.20 6.44 26.25
C SER A 213 -3.60 5.84 24.97
N ARG A 214 -2.83 4.76 25.08
CA ARG A 214 -2.45 3.92 23.92
C ARG A 214 -3.60 3.00 23.49
N PRO A 215 -3.68 2.63 22.19
CA PRO A 215 -4.70 1.70 21.69
C PRO A 215 -4.72 0.36 22.44
N THR A 216 -3.55 -0.14 22.83
CA THR A 216 -3.40 -1.41 23.56
C THR A 216 -4.07 -1.41 24.92
N ARG A 217 -3.88 -0.33 25.70
CA ARG A 217 -4.57 -0.15 26.98
C ARG A 217 -6.07 0.03 26.76
N LEU A 218 -6.45 0.79 25.74
CA LEU A 218 -7.85 1.03 25.36
C LEU A 218 -8.59 -0.29 25.02
N ALA A 219 -7.91 -1.23 24.36
CA ALA A 219 -8.46 -2.54 24.02
C ALA A 219 -8.85 -3.39 25.25
N SER A 220 -8.22 -3.14 26.39
CA SER A 220 -8.41 -3.91 27.64
C SER A 220 -9.45 -3.33 28.60
N ILE A 221 -9.98 -2.13 28.31
CA ILE A 221 -10.93 -1.43 29.19
C ILE A 221 -12.32 -1.32 28.59
N ASP A 222 -13.33 -1.21 29.45
CA ASP A 222 -14.68 -0.85 29.01
C ASP A 222 -14.70 0.62 28.56
N THR A 223 -15.13 0.85 27.33
CA THR A 223 -15.16 2.18 26.71
C THR A 223 -16.56 2.78 26.65
N GLY A 224 -17.59 2.08 27.15
CA GLY A 224 -18.98 2.53 27.10
C GLY A 224 -19.26 3.83 27.86
N VAL A 225 -18.37 4.27 28.74
CA VAL A 225 -18.47 5.56 29.44
C VAL A 225 -18.14 6.75 28.55
N PHE A 226 -17.33 6.57 27.50
CA PHE A 226 -16.87 7.67 26.64
C PHE A 226 -17.87 7.92 25.52
N GLN A 227 -18.47 9.10 25.48
CA GLN A 227 -19.39 9.47 24.39
C GLN A 227 -18.64 9.82 23.10
N ARG A 228 -17.32 9.99 23.17
CA ARG A 228 -16.45 10.20 22.02
C ARG A 228 -15.09 9.56 22.25
N ILE A 229 -14.63 8.80 21.26
CA ILE A 229 -13.30 8.21 21.22
C ILE A 229 -12.67 8.65 19.91
N THR A 230 -11.47 9.23 19.98
CA THR A 230 -10.77 9.73 18.81
C THR A 230 -9.34 9.23 18.78
N GLU A 231 -8.81 8.97 17.59
CA GLU A 231 -7.41 8.59 17.41
C GLU A 231 -6.62 9.70 16.73
N ILE A 232 -5.40 9.96 17.22
CA ILE A 232 -4.44 10.85 16.59
C ILE A 232 -3.78 10.10 15.43
N MET A 233 -4.00 10.56 14.21
CA MET A 233 -3.45 9.95 13.00
C MET A 233 -1.96 10.29 12.79
N GLY A 234 -1.54 11.48 13.23
CA GLY A 234 -0.18 11.99 13.02
C GLY A 234 -0.13 13.06 11.92
N PHE A 235 1.05 13.21 11.30
CA PHE A 235 1.33 14.22 10.28
C PHE A 235 1.01 13.73 8.87
N LEU A 236 0.22 14.55 8.14
CA LEU A 236 0.11 14.48 6.69
C LEU A 236 1.32 15.14 6.02
N HIS A 237 1.41 15.00 4.69
CA HIS A 237 2.47 15.62 3.88
C HIS A 237 2.72 17.10 4.24
N GLY A 238 1.67 17.91 4.29
CA GLY A 238 1.78 19.34 4.63
C GLY A 238 2.27 19.57 6.07
N ASP A 239 1.81 18.76 7.02
CA ASP A 239 2.20 18.86 8.44
C ASP A 239 3.69 18.50 8.63
N ARG A 240 4.19 17.50 7.89
CA ARG A 240 5.61 17.12 7.90
C ARG A 240 6.47 18.28 7.41
N LEU A 241 6.09 18.94 6.32
CA LEU A 241 6.82 20.10 5.80
C LEU A 241 6.84 21.25 6.82
N VAL A 242 5.69 21.54 7.46
CA VAL A 242 5.61 22.56 8.51
C VAL A 242 6.49 22.19 9.70
N PHE A 243 6.52 20.92 10.11
CA PHE A 243 7.40 20.47 11.18
C PHE A 243 8.87 20.72 10.85
N PHE A 244 9.31 20.38 9.64
CA PHE A 244 10.71 20.59 9.22
C PHE A 244 11.05 22.09 9.19
N LYS A 245 10.16 22.92 8.62
CA LYS A 245 10.34 24.38 8.59
C LYS A 245 10.47 24.95 9.99
N ASN A 246 9.55 24.54 10.87
CA ASN A 246 9.60 24.93 12.26
C ASN A 246 10.93 24.49 12.86
N PHE A 247 11.31 23.20 12.79
CA PHE A 247 12.51 22.62 13.40
C PHE A 247 13.80 23.37 13.02
N PHE A 248 14.08 23.49 11.73
CA PHE A 248 15.33 24.05 11.22
C PHE A 248 15.38 25.59 11.30
N GLY A 249 14.24 26.27 11.16
CA GLY A 249 14.15 27.73 11.14
C GLY A 249 14.82 28.43 9.94
N ASN A 250 15.52 27.67 9.08
CA ASN A 250 16.12 28.14 7.83
C ASN A 250 15.44 27.39 6.66
N ASP A 251 14.82 28.13 5.75
CA ASP A 251 14.01 27.56 4.66
C ASP A 251 14.84 26.67 3.72
N GLU A 252 16.06 27.06 3.35
CA GLU A 252 16.90 26.31 2.41
C GLU A 252 17.36 24.96 3.01
N VAL A 253 17.80 24.95 4.27
CA VAL A 253 18.18 23.72 4.97
C VAL A 253 16.96 22.84 5.24
N SER A 254 15.83 23.46 5.59
CA SER A 254 14.56 22.75 5.80
C SER A 254 14.09 22.04 4.53
N GLU A 255 14.10 22.72 3.38
CA GLU A 255 13.68 22.14 2.10
C GLU A 255 14.61 21.00 1.71
N LYS A 256 15.94 21.19 1.77
CA LYS A 256 16.89 20.10 1.50
C LYS A 256 16.71 18.90 2.43
N ALA A 257 16.48 19.12 3.71
CA ALA A 257 16.24 18.04 4.66
C ALA A 257 14.90 17.33 4.41
N PHE A 258 13.86 18.07 4.07
CA PHE A 258 12.55 17.51 3.76
C PHE A 258 12.57 16.72 2.46
N ASP A 259 13.18 17.25 1.40
CA ASP A 259 13.36 16.59 0.11
C ASP A 259 14.12 15.27 0.27
N TYR A 260 15.22 15.29 1.03
CA TYR A 260 15.98 14.09 1.36
C TYR A 260 15.11 13.01 2.02
N VAL A 261 14.30 13.41 3.02
CA VAL A 261 13.41 12.48 3.72
C VAL A 261 12.32 11.99 2.80
N GLN A 262 11.73 12.85 1.98
CA GLN A 262 10.69 12.49 1.01
C GLN A 262 11.21 11.52 -0.07
N GLU A 263 12.48 11.60 -0.44
CA GLU A 263 13.11 10.63 -1.34
C GLU A 263 13.36 9.27 -0.66
N ASN A 264 13.57 9.24 0.66
CA ASN A 264 13.74 8.02 1.44
C ASN A 264 12.42 7.55 2.07
N ASP A 265 11.73 6.61 1.42
CA ASP A 265 10.39 6.19 1.85
C ASP A 265 10.32 5.65 3.28
N THR A 266 11.39 5.02 3.79
CA THR A 266 11.35 4.51 5.17
C THR A 266 11.36 5.67 6.16
N LEU A 267 12.21 6.67 5.92
CA LEU A 267 12.27 7.88 6.75
C LEU A 267 10.98 8.70 6.61
N TYR A 268 10.49 8.87 5.38
CA TYR A 268 9.25 9.59 5.13
C TYR A 268 8.05 8.91 5.81
N THR A 269 8.00 7.58 5.78
CA THR A 269 6.99 6.79 6.48
C THR A 269 7.07 7.10 7.97
N PHE A 270 8.24 7.04 8.60
CA PHE A 270 8.39 7.36 10.03
C PHE A 270 7.94 8.79 10.38
N CYS A 271 8.09 9.74 9.46
CA CYS A 271 7.70 11.13 9.67
C CYS A 271 6.19 11.38 9.84
N TYR A 272 5.30 10.39 9.73
CA TYR A 272 3.92 10.57 10.20
C TYR A 272 3.86 10.74 11.73
N ILE A 273 4.84 10.20 12.47
CA ILE A 273 4.94 10.37 13.92
C ILE A 273 5.89 11.53 14.25
N PRO A 274 5.45 12.53 15.06
CA PRO A 274 6.27 13.69 15.41
C PRO A 274 7.60 13.35 16.07
N SER A 275 7.66 12.35 16.97
CA SER A 275 8.91 11.94 17.62
C SER A 275 9.97 11.48 16.61
N TYR A 276 9.58 10.83 15.52
CA TYR A 276 10.50 10.45 14.46
C TYR A 276 10.99 11.63 13.65
N CYS A 277 10.10 12.58 13.34
CA CYS A 277 10.53 13.82 12.71
C CYS A 277 11.62 14.50 13.54
N TRP A 278 11.47 14.53 14.87
CA TRP A 278 12.47 15.09 15.76
C TRP A 278 13.82 14.34 15.72
N ILE A 279 13.82 13.00 15.76
CA ILE A 279 15.05 12.18 15.64
C ILE A 279 15.72 12.43 14.28
N ILE A 280 14.95 12.34 13.19
CA ILE A 280 15.44 12.51 11.82
C ILE A 280 16.01 13.92 11.62
N CYS A 281 15.26 14.95 11.99
CA CYS A 281 15.72 16.34 11.86
C CYS A 281 16.96 16.60 12.72
N THR A 282 17.06 15.97 13.90
CA THR A 282 18.26 16.04 14.74
C THR A 282 19.48 15.47 14.02
N VAL A 283 19.37 14.27 13.45
CA VAL A 283 20.45 13.65 12.66
C VAL A 283 20.82 14.51 11.45
N LEU A 284 19.82 14.91 10.66
CA LEU A 284 20.03 15.71 9.47
C LEU A 284 20.65 17.07 9.77
N SER A 285 20.23 17.74 10.84
CA SER A 285 20.81 19.03 11.25
C SER A 285 22.31 18.94 11.49
N MET A 286 22.82 17.80 11.92
CA MET A 286 24.25 17.59 12.11
C MET A 286 24.94 17.30 10.78
N CYS A 287 24.36 16.46 9.93
CA CYS A 287 24.88 16.17 8.58
C CYS A 287 25.00 17.45 7.74
N PHE A 288 23.99 18.32 7.77
CA PHE A 288 23.97 19.59 7.04
C PHE A 288 24.85 20.68 7.66
N ARG A 289 25.24 20.57 8.95
CA ARG A 289 26.20 21.48 9.61
C ARG A 289 27.66 21.15 9.30
N ALA A 290 27.98 19.91 8.95
CA ALA A 290 29.34 19.41 8.77
C ALA A 290 29.94 19.60 7.35
N GLN A 291 29.41 20.51 6.54
CA GLN A 291 29.53 20.49 5.06
C GLN A 291 30.94 20.25 4.48
N PRO A 292 31.07 19.29 3.54
CA PRO A 292 31.84 19.45 2.31
C PRO A 292 31.09 20.36 1.32
N THR A 293 31.84 21.10 0.50
CA THR A 293 31.38 22.17 -0.41
C THR A 293 30.56 21.72 -1.63
N ASN A 294 30.13 20.45 -1.75
CA ASN A 294 29.47 19.89 -2.94
C ASN A 294 28.23 19.04 -2.59
N THR A 295 27.09 19.32 -3.24
CA THR A 295 25.78 18.67 -3.07
C THR A 295 25.82 17.16 -3.27
N ASP A 296 26.57 16.66 -4.27
CA ASP A 296 26.63 15.22 -4.57
C ASP A 296 27.35 14.41 -3.49
N GLN A 297 28.38 14.98 -2.88
CA GLN A 297 29.13 14.35 -1.78
C GLN A 297 28.31 14.33 -0.49
N LEU A 298 27.45 15.33 -0.29
CA LEU A 298 26.57 15.43 0.85
C LEU A 298 25.42 14.40 0.74
N MET A 299 24.79 14.26 -0.43
CA MET A 299 23.78 13.23 -0.66
C MET A 299 24.33 11.80 -0.54
N ALA A 300 25.61 11.59 -0.90
CA ALA A 300 26.27 10.29 -0.74
C ALA A 300 26.54 9.92 0.73
N SER A 301 26.68 10.90 1.63
CA SER A 301 27.01 10.70 3.05
C SER A 301 25.80 10.57 3.97
N LEU A 302 24.59 10.85 3.47
CA LEU A 302 23.36 10.77 4.26
C LEU A 302 22.90 9.31 4.47
N PRO A 303 22.24 9.00 5.62
CA PRO A 303 21.84 7.62 5.97
C PRO A 303 20.74 7.02 5.08
N LYS A 304 21.08 6.02 4.26
CA LYS A 304 20.16 5.46 3.26
C LYS A 304 19.20 4.41 3.83
N THR A 305 19.48 3.90 5.02
CA THR A 305 18.66 2.90 5.70
C THR A 305 18.28 3.36 7.09
N VAL A 306 17.29 2.71 7.70
CA VAL A 306 16.89 3.00 9.08
C VAL A 306 18.04 2.71 10.02
N THR A 307 18.74 1.60 9.80
CA THR A 307 19.88 1.23 10.63
C THR A 307 20.98 2.28 10.58
N GLN A 308 21.30 2.81 9.39
CA GLN A 308 22.29 3.87 9.26
C GLN A 308 21.86 5.14 10.01
N LEU A 309 20.58 5.52 9.94
CA LEU A 309 20.07 6.71 10.65
C LEU A 309 20.28 6.57 12.17
N PHE A 310 19.90 5.43 12.74
CA PHE A 310 20.01 5.17 14.17
C PHE A 310 21.47 5.01 14.61
N VAL A 311 22.32 4.39 13.79
CA VAL A 311 23.76 4.36 14.02
C VAL A 311 24.34 5.78 14.05
N THR A 312 23.95 6.67 13.12
CA THR A 312 24.42 8.06 13.13
C THR A 312 23.89 8.82 14.34
N PHE A 313 22.62 8.65 14.70
CA PHE A 313 22.03 9.26 15.90
C PHE A 313 22.79 8.88 17.17
N VAL A 314 23.02 7.58 17.38
CA VAL A 314 23.74 7.07 18.56
C VAL A 314 25.21 7.50 18.52
N SER A 315 25.88 7.38 17.37
CA SER A 315 27.28 7.82 17.21
C SER A 315 27.45 9.29 17.57
N ASN A 316 26.51 10.15 17.18
CA ASN A 316 26.53 11.57 17.52
C ASN A 316 26.32 11.83 19.02
N ILE A 317 25.43 11.09 19.69
CA ILE A 317 25.31 11.17 21.16
C ILE A 317 26.65 10.80 21.80
N LEU A 318 27.24 9.68 21.38
CA LEU A 318 28.49 9.18 21.96
C LEU A 318 29.68 10.12 21.70
N ALA A 319 29.76 10.75 20.52
CA ALA A 319 30.81 11.72 20.19
C ALA A 319 30.82 12.94 21.15
N ASN A 320 29.65 13.33 21.66
CA ASN A 320 29.54 14.47 22.58
C ASN A 320 29.79 14.08 24.05
N HIS A 321 29.58 12.82 24.42
CA HIS A 321 29.86 12.31 25.77
C HIS A 321 31.29 11.79 25.95
N SER A 322 32.00 11.47 24.85
CA SER A 322 33.36 10.93 24.86
C SER A 322 34.47 11.95 25.13
N GLN A 323 34.13 13.23 25.39
CA GLN A 323 35.11 14.22 25.87
C GLN A 323 35.68 13.88 27.26
N ASN A 324 35.10 12.90 27.97
CA ASN A 324 35.67 12.25 29.15
C ASN A 324 36.32 10.90 28.77
N LYS A 325 37.63 10.77 28.99
CA LYS A 325 38.56 9.75 28.45
C LYS A 325 38.37 8.28 28.89
N ASP A 326 37.17 7.79 29.16
CA ASP A 326 36.94 6.39 29.61
C ASP A 326 36.05 5.57 28.65
N GLY A 327 36.62 5.19 27.50
CA GLY A 327 35.94 4.37 26.48
C GLY A 327 35.47 2.98 26.97
N GLY A 328 36.12 2.41 28.00
CA GLY A 328 35.71 1.12 28.59
C GLY A 328 34.33 1.18 29.27
N THR A 329 34.03 2.30 29.92
CA THR A 329 32.80 2.47 30.71
C THR A 329 31.55 2.69 29.85
N THR A 330 31.73 3.14 28.60
CA THR A 330 30.64 3.37 27.65
C THR A 330 30.14 2.04 27.06
N ARG A 331 31.06 1.19 26.58
CA ARG A 331 30.71 -0.14 26.03
C ARG A 331 30.00 -1.00 27.07
N GLU A 332 30.46 -0.99 28.32
CA GLU A 332 29.82 -1.71 29.43
C GLU A 332 28.37 -1.26 29.65
N LEU A 333 28.14 0.06 29.80
CA LEU A 333 26.78 0.59 29.99
C LEU A 333 25.86 0.22 28.82
N LEU A 334 26.31 0.44 27.58
CA LEU A 334 25.50 0.12 26.39
C LEU A 334 25.27 -1.38 26.23
N THR A 335 26.19 -2.23 26.69
CA THR A 335 26.00 -3.69 26.70
C THR A 335 24.92 -4.09 27.70
N SER A 336 24.97 -3.57 28.93
CA SER A 336 23.92 -3.81 29.94
C SER A 336 22.56 -3.28 29.49
N MET A 337 22.51 -2.05 28.96
CA MET A 337 21.28 -1.48 28.40
C MET A 337 20.78 -2.27 27.19
N GLY A 338 21.68 -2.79 26.36
CA GLY A 338 21.36 -3.61 25.19
C GLY A 338 20.71 -4.94 25.57
N TRP A 339 21.21 -5.63 26.60
CA TRP A 339 20.58 -6.86 27.10
C TRP A 339 19.22 -6.59 27.77
N MET A 340 19.10 -5.50 28.52
CA MET A 340 17.81 -5.06 29.06
C MET A 340 16.80 -4.75 27.93
N ALA A 341 17.27 -4.08 26.88
CA ALA A 341 16.46 -3.75 25.72
C ALA A 341 15.99 -5.01 24.97
N GLU A 342 16.90 -5.97 24.76
CA GLU A 342 16.62 -7.26 24.13
C GLU A 342 15.57 -8.05 24.92
N HIS A 343 15.74 -8.13 26.23
CA HIS A 343 14.77 -8.75 27.12
C HIS A 343 13.40 -8.07 27.02
N GLY A 344 13.38 -6.73 26.93
CA GLY A 344 12.15 -5.99 26.71
C GLY A 344 11.49 -6.26 25.36
N VAL A 345 12.25 -6.39 24.27
CA VAL A 345 11.72 -6.70 22.93
C VAL A 345 11.14 -8.12 22.90
N ILE A 346 11.84 -9.10 23.48
CA ILE A 346 11.35 -10.50 23.53
C ILE A 346 10.06 -10.60 24.36
N ASN A 347 10.01 -9.95 25.52
CA ASN A 347 8.94 -10.08 26.50
C ASN A 347 7.85 -9.00 26.42
N HIS A 348 7.87 -8.15 25.39
CA HIS A 348 6.94 -7.03 25.22
C HIS A 348 6.92 -6.03 26.37
N MET A 349 8.10 -5.74 26.93
CA MET A 349 8.24 -4.76 27.99
C MET A 349 8.87 -3.48 27.46
N THR A 350 8.20 -2.37 27.72
CA THR A 350 8.70 -1.02 27.40
C THR A 350 9.02 -0.21 28.65
N VAL A 351 8.68 -0.74 29.83
CA VAL A 351 8.87 -0.13 31.15
C VAL A 351 9.71 -1.08 31.99
N PHE A 352 10.72 -0.55 32.65
CA PHE A 352 11.68 -1.26 33.47
C PHE A 352 11.73 -0.62 34.84
N ASP A 353 11.71 -1.38 35.93
CA ASP A 353 11.88 -0.83 37.29
C ASP A 353 13.35 -0.93 37.75
N GLU A 354 13.64 -0.46 38.97
CA GLU A 354 14.98 -0.51 39.56
C GLU A 354 15.51 -1.95 39.70
N ARG A 355 14.63 -2.94 39.92
CA ARG A 355 15.02 -4.36 39.97
C ARG A 355 15.49 -4.87 38.61
N HIS A 356 14.89 -4.38 37.53
CA HIS A 356 15.37 -4.68 36.18
C HIS A 356 16.76 -4.08 35.96
N LEU A 357 16.98 -2.81 36.32
CA LEU A 357 18.30 -2.18 36.21
C LEU A 357 19.36 -2.97 36.97
N ASP A 358 19.06 -3.38 38.21
CA ASP A 358 19.95 -4.23 39.02
C ASP A 358 20.23 -5.58 38.35
N SER A 359 19.19 -6.26 37.86
CA SER A 359 19.32 -7.58 37.22
C SER A 359 20.19 -7.57 35.96
N PHE A 360 20.19 -6.47 35.21
CA PHE A 360 21.01 -6.28 34.01
C PHE A 360 22.31 -5.50 34.28
N ASN A 361 22.58 -5.14 35.54
CA ASN A 361 23.71 -4.30 35.96
C ASN A 361 23.79 -2.95 35.22
N VAL A 362 22.64 -2.32 34.98
CA VAL A 362 22.55 -1.03 34.30
C VAL A 362 22.79 0.09 35.30
N ARG A 363 23.89 0.82 35.10
CA ARG A 363 24.24 1.97 35.95
C ARG A 363 23.52 3.25 35.46
N ASN A 364 22.56 3.74 36.25
CA ASN A 364 21.79 4.95 35.98
C ASN A 364 22.47 6.25 36.45
N ASP A 365 23.59 6.17 37.18
CA ASP A 365 24.38 7.31 37.68
C ASP A 365 25.17 8.06 36.59
N LYS A 366 25.14 7.57 35.34
CA LYS A 366 25.85 8.17 34.21
C LYS A 366 24.96 9.12 33.43
N HIS A 367 25.49 10.31 33.11
CA HIS A 367 24.82 11.24 32.18
C HIS A 367 24.46 10.63 30.82
N LEU A 368 25.16 9.58 30.38
CA LEU A 368 24.84 8.90 29.12
C LEU A 368 23.53 8.10 29.21
N PHE A 369 23.15 7.60 30.39
CA PHE A 369 21.92 6.84 30.60
C PHE A 369 20.68 7.69 30.30
N SER A 370 20.65 8.92 30.79
CA SER A 370 19.54 9.86 30.57
C SER A 370 19.44 10.39 29.12
N CYS A 371 20.45 10.13 28.27
CA CYS A 371 20.37 10.43 26.84
C CYS A 371 19.55 9.41 26.05
N PHE A 372 19.26 8.25 26.62
CA PHE A 372 18.49 7.19 25.96
C PHE A 372 17.26 6.76 26.77
N MET A 373 17.24 7.05 28.07
CA MET A 373 16.20 6.63 29.01
C MET A 373 15.47 7.84 29.61
N MET A 374 14.17 7.67 29.88
CA MET A 374 13.33 8.57 30.65
C MET A 374 12.91 7.90 31.96
N GLU A 375 12.91 8.68 33.03
CA GLU A 375 12.51 8.26 34.37
C GLU A 375 11.07 8.70 34.71
N SER A 376 10.38 7.88 35.49
CA SER A 376 9.00 8.04 35.96
C SER A 376 8.92 7.57 37.41
N GLY A 377 8.07 8.18 38.24
CA GLY A 377 7.91 7.73 39.64
C GLY A 377 8.80 8.48 40.63
N HIS A 378 8.97 7.93 41.84
CA HIS A 378 9.79 8.45 42.95
C HIS A 378 10.47 7.26 43.64
N HIS A 379 11.71 7.43 44.10
CA HIS A 379 12.43 6.37 44.82
C HIS A 379 11.61 5.89 46.04
N PRO A 380 11.48 4.56 46.26
CA PRO A 380 12.15 3.45 45.56
C PRO A 380 11.40 2.91 44.31
N ASP A 381 10.24 3.47 43.96
CA ASP A 381 9.40 3.01 42.86
C ASP A 381 9.63 3.88 41.60
N VAL A 382 10.84 3.81 41.05
CA VAL A 382 11.21 4.49 39.79
C VAL A 382 11.09 3.52 38.61
N ASP A 383 10.30 3.92 37.62
CA ASP A 383 10.15 3.27 36.33
C ASP A 383 10.97 3.99 35.26
N TYR A 384 11.59 3.21 34.38
CA TYR A 384 12.48 3.63 33.32
C TYR A 384 11.93 3.19 31.96
N THR A 385 11.95 4.06 30.98
CA THR A 385 11.52 3.77 29.60
C THR A 385 12.55 4.28 28.61
N PHE A 386 12.77 3.59 27.50
CA PHE A 386 13.56 4.17 26.41
C PHE A 386 12.84 5.40 25.85
N LEU A 387 13.59 6.42 25.40
CA LEU A 387 13.05 7.61 24.73
C LEU A 387 12.11 7.24 23.58
N HIS A 388 12.43 6.14 22.88
CA HIS A 388 11.61 5.58 21.82
C HIS A 388 11.71 4.06 21.78
N LEU A 389 10.62 3.37 21.44
CA LEU A 389 10.62 1.90 21.27
C LEU A 389 11.68 1.46 20.24
N THR A 390 11.82 2.18 19.13
CA THR A 390 12.83 1.85 18.13
C THR A 390 14.27 2.11 18.57
N LEU A 391 14.50 2.97 19.58
CA LEU A 391 15.82 3.00 20.25
C LEU A 391 16.05 1.72 21.07
N GLN A 392 15.02 1.23 21.77
CA GLN A 392 15.08 -0.06 22.44
C GLN A 392 15.37 -1.20 21.45
N GLU A 393 14.65 -1.28 20.33
CA GLU A 393 14.87 -2.28 19.28
C GLU A 393 16.29 -2.18 18.68
N PHE A 394 16.80 -0.96 18.50
CA PHE A 394 18.16 -0.73 18.03
C PHE A 394 19.20 -1.24 19.03
N PHE A 395 19.08 -0.92 20.33
CA PHE A 395 20.01 -1.39 21.35
C PHE A 395 19.94 -2.91 21.54
N ALA A 396 18.75 -3.49 21.43
CA ALA A 396 18.55 -4.93 21.42
C ALA A 396 19.32 -5.59 20.26
N ALA A 397 19.32 -4.99 19.07
CA ALA A 397 20.09 -5.52 17.93
C ALA A 397 21.60 -5.29 18.10
N LEU A 398 22.00 -4.11 18.59
CA LEU A 398 23.41 -3.73 18.75
C LEU A 398 24.15 -4.63 19.76
N VAL A 399 23.46 -5.13 20.79
CA VAL A 399 24.11 -5.93 21.85
C VAL A 399 24.75 -7.20 21.32
N TYR A 400 24.16 -7.86 20.31
CA TYR A 400 24.74 -9.07 19.69
C TYR A 400 26.05 -8.81 18.95
N PHE A 401 26.29 -7.56 18.55
CA PHE A 401 27.56 -7.16 17.95
C PHE A 401 28.59 -6.70 19.01
N MET A 402 28.14 -6.23 20.17
CA MET A 402 29.01 -5.82 21.28
C MET A 402 29.42 -7.00 22.18
N ASN A 403 28.53 -7.96 22.38
CA ASN A 403 28.74 -9.13 23.22
C ASN A 403 28.16 -10.37 22.51
N TYR A 404 28.87 -10.84 21.48
CA TYR A 404 28.40 -11.91 20.62
C TYR A 404 28.41 -13.26 21.33
N ASP A 405 27.25 -13.91 21.28
CA ASP A 405 27.00 -15.27 21.75
C ASP A 405 26.12 -15.95 20.68
N ALA A 406 26.64 -17.03 20.09
CA ALA A 406 25.97 -17.71 18.99
C ALA A 406 24.68 -18.40 19.44
N ASP A 407 24.68 -18.99 20.64
CA ASP A 407 23.54 -19.73 21.16
C ASP A 407 22.40 -18.77 21.51
N LYS A 408 22.71 -17.65 22.18
CA LYS A 408 21.72 -16.60 22.45
C LYS A 408 21.12 -16.00 21.19
N LEU A 409 21.95 -15.71 20.18
CA LEU A 409 21.44 -15.16 18.93
C LEU A 409 20.51 -16.16 18.22
N GLN A 410 20.87 -17.44 18.25
CA GLN A 410 20.04 -18.51 17.68
C GLN A 410 18.72 -18.68 18.45
N GLU A 411 18.75 -18.66 19.79
CA GLU A 411 17.55 -18.68 20.63
C GLU A 411 16.62 -17.51 20.29
N THR A 412 17.16 -16.31 20.11
CA THR A 412 16.38 -15.13 19.72
C THR A 412 15.77 -15.27 18.33
N PHE A 413 16.49 -15.84 17.36
CA PHE A 413 15.91 -16.17 16.05
C PHE A 413 14.74 -17.16 16.15
N VAL A 414 14.88 -18.20 16.98
CA VAL A 414 13.82 -19.21 17.18
C VAL A 414 12.63 -18.63 17.93
N GLY A 415 12.87 -17.86 18.99
CA GLY A 415 11.82 -17.19 19.77
C GLY A 415 11.02 -16.21 18.90
N ALA A 416 11.72 -15.41 18.10
CA ALA A 416 11.10 -14.41 17.24
C ALA A 416 10.27 -14.98 16.07
N ARG A 417 10.47 -16.24 15.67
CA ARG A 417 9.58 -16.93 14.69
C ARG A 417 8.14 -17.06 15.19
N HIS A 418 7.91 -16.98 16.50
CA HIS A 418 6.58 -17.07 17.11
C HIS A 418 5.89 -15.70 17.27
N PHE A 419 6.52 -14.61 16.83
CA PHE A 419 5.98 -13.27 16.96
C PHE A 419 4.99 -12.99 15.82
N ASN A 420 3.70 -13.14 16.10
CA ASN A 420 2.63 -12.92 15.11
C ASN A 420 2.18 -11.46 15.00
N ASP A 421 2.82 -10.55 15.74
CA ASP A 421 2.42 -9.15 15.86
C ASP A 421 3.34 -8.17 15.11
N GLY A 422 4.40 -8.67 14.45
CA GLY A 422 5.34 -7.84 13.68
C GLY A 422 6.50 -7.24 14.48
N ARG A 423 6.67 -7.57 15.78
CA ARG A 423 7.64 -6.88 16.66
C ARG A 423 9.10 -7.13 16.34
N ALA A 424 9.39 -8.22 15.66
CA ALA A 424 10.75 -8.49 15.25
C ALA A 424 11.12 -7.80 13.93
N GLU A 425 10.20 -7.15 13.20
CA GLU A 425 10.51 -6.62 11.87
C GLU A 425 11.60 -5.54 11.91
N ILE A 426 11.44 -4.52 12.76
CA ILE A 426 12.43 -3.44 12.91
C ILE A 426 13.70 -3.95 13.61
N PHE A 427 13.55 -4.78 14.64
CA PHE A 427 14.67 -5.44 15.29
C PHE A 427 15.54 -6.24 14.31
N PHE A 428 14.93 -7.04 13.44
CA PHE A 428 15.65 -7.78 12.39
C PHE A 428 16.24 -6.86 11.33
N CYS A 429 15.54 -5.80 10.94
CA CYS A 429 16.09 -4.77 10.07
C CYS A 429 17.41 -4.20 10.64
N PHE A 430 17.45 -3.91 11.94
CA PHE A 430 18.66 -3.45 12.61
C PHE A 430 19.77 -4.51 12.65
N LEU A 431 19.46 -5.77 12.95
CA LEU A 431 20.45 -6.85 12.87
C LEU A 431 21.04 -6.96 11.46
N CYS A 432 20.20 -6.89 10.43
CA CYS A 432 20.60 -6.98 9.03
C CYS A 432 21.41 -5.77 8.58
N GLY A 433 21.00 -4.55 8.92
CA GLY A 433 21.73 -3.34 8.59
C GLY A 433 23.06 -3.24 9.34
N LEU A 434 23.13 -3.71 10.58
CA LEU A 434 24.38 -3.83 11.31
C LEU A 434 25.26 -4.94 10.73
N SER A 435 24.77 -5.92 9.96
CA SER A 435 25.68 -6.87 9.32
C SER A 435 26.65 -6.19 8.33
N ASP A 436 26.23 -5.08 7.73
CA ASP A 436 27.04 -4.26 6.84
C ASP A 436 28.26 -3.66 7.55
N SER A 437 29.43 -3.79 6.93
CA SER A 437 30.71 -3.37 7.52
C SER A 437 30.82 -1.84 7.58
N SER A 438 30.31 -1.13 6.57
CA SER A 438 30.35 0.33 6.54
C SER A 438 29.47 0.91 7.66
N THR A 439 28.30 0.30 7.87
CA THR A 439 27.34 0.72 8.89
C THR A 439 27.89 0.53 10.30
N ARG A 440 28.43 -0.65 10.64
CA ARG A 440 29.04 -0.87 11.96
C ARG A 440 30.30 -0.04 12.21
N SER A 441 31.07 0.26 11.17
CA SER A 441 32.32 1.01 11.32
C SER A 441 32.12 2.39 11.94
N MET A 442 30.93 2.99 11.76
CA MET A 442 30.55 4.29 12.32
C MET A 442 30.49 4.32 13.86
N LEU A 443 30.37 3.16 14.53
CA LEU A 443 30.37 3.05 15.98
C LEU A 443 31.74 2.65 16.55
N LYS A 444 32.69 2.23 15.70
CA LYS A 444 33.97 1.64 16.14
C LYS A 444 34.78 2.55 17.06
N SER A 445 34.78 3.87 16.80
CA SER A 445 35.51 4.86 17.62
C SER A 445 34.91 5.05 19.02
N HIS A 446 33.65 4.67 19.23
CA HIS A 446 32.90 4.95 20.46
C HIS A 446 32.74 3.72 21.35
N VAL A 447 32.46 2.56 20.75
CA VAL A 447 32.21 1.32 21.49
C VAL A 447 33.26 0.25 21.24
N GLY A 448 34.29 0.51 20.42
CA GLY A 448 35.30 -0.49 20.04
C GLY A 448 34.86 -1.39 18.89
N GLU A 449 35.59 -2.48 18.63
CA GLU A 449 35.26 -3.37 17.52
C GLU A 449 33.96 -4.15 17.76
N LEU A 450 33.12 -4.18 16.71
CA LEU A 450 31.86 -4.91 16.68
C LEU A 450 32.05 -6.25 15.95
N SER A 451 31.47 -7.32 16.51
CA SER A 451 31.70 -8.71 16.09
C SER A 451 31.43 -8.93 14.60
N THR A 452 32.46 -9.34 13.87
CA THR A 452 32.32 -9.82 12.47
C THR A 452 31.69 -11.20 12.41
N GLN A 453 31.80 -11.99 13.48
CA GLN A 453 31.18 -13.30 13.56
C GLN A 453 29.65 -13.19 13.69
N ALA A 454 29.16 -12.21 14.47
CA ALA A 454 27.74 -11.87 14.52
C ALA A 454 27.19 -11.50 13.14
N ALA A 455 27.91 -10.65 12.40
CA ALA A 455 27.53 -10.26 11.04
C ALA A 455 27.42 -11.47 10.10
N ARG A 456 28.37 -12.43 10.17
CA ARG A 456 28.30 -13.66 9.37
C ARG A 456 27.11 -14.53 9.75
N HIS A 457 26.85 -14.72 11.04
CA HIS A 457 25.71 -15.51 11.52
C HIS A 457 24.39 -14.91 11.04
N ILE A 458 24.22 -13.58 11.10
CA ILE A 458 23.04 -12.89 10.59
C ILE A 458 22.90 -13.04 9.07
N ILE A 459 24.00 -12.93 8.30
CA ILE A 459 23.98 -13.16 6.84
C ILE A 459 23.52 -14.59 6.51
N THR A 460 24.04 -15.60 7.21
CA THR A 460 23.59 -16.98 7.05
C THR A 460 22.10 -17.14 7.37
N TRP A 461 21.63 -16.51 8.44
CA TRP A 461 20.20 -16.51 8.79
C TRP A 461 19.33 -15.86 7.70
N ILE A 462 19.76 -14.74 7.09
CA ILE A 462 19.05 -14.11 5.97
C ILE A 462 18.96 -15.08 4.78
N GLN A 463 20.06 -15.76 4.45
CA GLN A 463 20.11 -16.76 3.37
C GLN A 463 19.12 -17.90 3.62
N GLU A 464 19.12 -18.46 4.84
CA GLU A 464 18.19 -19.52 5.23
C GLU A 464 16.73 -19.03 5.18
N LYS A 465 16.44 -17.84 5.71
CA LYS A 465 15.09 -17.26 5.72
C LYS A 465 14.51 -17.06 4.33
N ILE A 466 15.33 -16.72 3.34
CA ILE A 466 14.92 -16.57 1.93
C ILE A 466 14.79 -17.94 1.27
N ALA A 467 15.70 -18.87 1.55
CA ALA A 467 15.65 -20.22 1.01
C ALA A 467 14.44 -21.03 1.54
N GLU A 468 13.98 -20.73 2.75
CA GLU A 468 12.76 -21.30 3.35
C GLU A 468 11.47 -20.81 2.66
N GLN A 469 11.50 -19.71 1.90
CA GLN A 469 10.33 -19.19 1.20
C GLN A 469 9.94 -20.13 0.05
N ARG A 470 8.72 -20.67 0.12
CA ARG A 470 8.13 -21.53 -0.94
C ARG A 470 7.62 -20.66 -2.09
N PRO A 471 7.46 -21.22 -3.31
CA PRO A 471 6.81 -20.51 -4.40
C PRO A 471 5.46 -19.94 -3.94
N GLU A 472 5.31 -18.63 -4.12
CA GLU A 472 4.29 -17.76 -3.53
C GLU A 472 2.86 -18.24 -3.87
N LYS A 473 2.19 -18.96 -2.96
CA LYS A 473 0.81 -19.44 -3.18
C LYS A 473 -0.24 -18.67 -2.38
N SER A 474 0.07 -18.27 -1.15
CA SER A 474 -0.84 -17.51 -0.30
C SER A 474 -0.39 -16.05 -0.13
N THR A 475 -1.33 -15.15 0.20
CA THR A 475 -1.04 -13.76 0.56
C THR A 475 -0.07 -13.65 1.75
N ARG A 476 -0.11 -14.62 2.68
CA ARG A 476 0.80 -14.67 3.82
C ARG A 476 2.23 -14.94 3.38
N ASP A 477 2.45 -15.94 2.51
CA ASP A 477 3.78 -16.27 1.98
C ASP A 477 4.39 -15.05 1.27
N LYS A 478 3.58 -14.34 0.48
CA LYS A 478 4.02 -13.11 -0.22
C LYS A 478 4.41 -11.99 0.74
N ARG A 479 3.70 -11.81 1.87
CA ARG A 479 4.08 -10.83 2.90
C ARG A 479 5.36 -11.23 3.62
N GLU A 480 5.54 -12.52 3.91
CA GLU A 480 6.78 -13.04 4.51
C GLU A 480 7.98 -12.83 3.57
N LEU A 481 7.80 -12.98 2.26
CA LEU A 481 8.80 -12.64 1.25
C LEU A 481 9.16 -11.15 1.26
N ILE A 482 8.16 -10.25 1.27
CA ILE A 482 8.39 -8.80 1.38
C ILE A 482 9.19 -8.48 2.66
N ASN A 483 8.85 -9.10 3.79
CA ASN A 483 9.60 -8.94 5.04
C ASN A 483 11.06 -9.43 4.94
N ALA A 484 11.32 -10.49 4.16
CA ALA A 484 12.69 -10.91 3.85
C ALA A 484 13.40 -9.90 2.94
N PHE A 485 12.69 -9.27 1.99
CA PHE A 485 13.24 -8.19 1.16
C PHE A 485 13.64 -6.96 1.98
N TYR A 486 12.90 -6.61 3.04
CA TYR A 486 13.33 -5.56 3.97
C TYR A 486 14.69 -5.88 4.63
N CYS A 487 14.90 -7.13 5.06
CA CYS A 487 16.17 -7.57 5.63
C CYS A 487 17.34 -7.41 4.63
N LEU A 488 17.12 -7.82 3.39
CA LEU A 488 18.09 -7.64 2.31
C LEU A 488 18.34 -6.16 1.99
N HIS A 489 17.28 -5.35 1.93
CA HIS A 489 17.37 -3.92 1.67
C HIS A 489 18.20 -3.21 2.74
N GLU A 490 17.98 -3.51 4.02
CA GLU A 490 18.75 -2.93 5.13
C GLU A 490 20.22 -3.33 5.10
N SER A 491 20.55 -4.55 4.67
CA SER A 491 21.95 -4.98 4.51
C SER A 491 22.72 -4.20 3.44
N ARG A 492 22.01 -3.59 2.48
CA ARG A 492 22.55 -2.89 1.28
C ARG A 492 23.58 -3.69 0.49
N ASN A 493 23.61 -5.01 0.68
CA ASN A 493 24.58 -5.89 0.06
C ASN A 493 24.01 -6.50 -1.22
N LYS A 494 24.26 -5.86 -2.37
CA LYS A 494 23.76 -6.34 -3.67
C LYS A 494 24.22 -7.76 -4.00
N ALA A 495 25.46 -8.12 -3.64
CA ALA A 495 25.98 -9.47 -3.84
C ALA A 495 25.23 -10.50 -2.98
N LEU A 496 24.80 -10.13 -1.77
CA LEU A 496 23.94 -10.98 -0.96
C LEU A 496 22.56 -11.16 -1.60
N VAL A 497 21.96 -10.11 -2.14
CA VAL A 497 20.69 -10.21 -2.88
C VAL A 497 20.81 -11.19 -4.04
N GLU A 498 21.83 -11.04 -4.88
CA GLU A 498 22.10 -11.92 -6.04
C GLU A 498 22.33 -13.38 -5.62
N GLN A 499 22.97 -13.61 -4.46
CA GLN A 499 23.19 -14.96 -3.93
C GLN A 499 21.92 -15.62 -3.37
N CYS A 500 21.08 -14.84 -2.67
CA CYS A 500 19.90 -15.37 -1.98
C CYS A 500 18.69 -15.51 -2.91
N PHE A 501 18.49 -14.52 -3.79
CA PHE A 501 17.29 -14.43 -4.60
C PHE A 501 17.61 -14.77 -6.05
N LYS A 502 17.28 -16.00 -6.45
CA LYS A 502 17.55 -16.56 -7.80
C LYS A 502 16.28 -16.85 -8.60
N SER A 503 15.19 -16.15 -8.27
CA SER A 503 13.93 -16.33 -8.97
C SER A 503 13.91 -15.55 -10.28
N LYS A 504 13.36 -16.17 -11.33
CA LYS A 504 13.05 -15.46 -12.58
C LYS A 504 11.80 -14.61 -12.49
N LYS A 505 10.90 -14.96 -11.57
CA LYS A 505 9.57 -14.36 -11.42
C LYS A 505 9.36 -13.91 -9.97
N VAL A 506 8.83 -12.71 -9.81
CA VAL A 506 8.31 -12.19 -8.54
C VAL A 506 6.80 -12.03 -8.67
N ASP A 507 6.01 -12.74 -7.86
CA ASP A 507 4.55 -12.69 -7.88
C ASP A 507 3.98 -12.18 -6.55
N LEU A 508 3.66 -10.89 -6.52
CA LEU A 508 3.01 -10.25 -5.38
C LEU A 508 1.53 -9.94 -5.66
N PHE A 509 0.91 -10.60 -6.66
CA PHE A 509 -0.49 -10.38 -7.02
C PHE A 509 -1.41 -10.34 -5.79
N GLY A 510 -2.23 -9.29 -5.72
CA GLY A 510 -3.24 -9.09 -4.67
C GLY A 510 -2.68 -8.69 -3.31
N VAL A 511 -1.38 -8.44 -3.17
CA VAL A 511 -0.77 -7.96 -1.92
C VAL A 511 -0.67 -6.44 -1.98
N PRO A 512 -1.32 -5.71 -1.06
CA PRO A 512 -1.16 -4.26 -1.00
C PRO A 512 0.30 -3.86 -0.72
N LEU A 513 0.86 -3.04 -1.61
CA LEU A 513 2.24 -2.55 -1.56
C LEU A 513 2.24 -1.03 -1.38
N SER A 514 2.93 -0.58 -0.34
CA SER A 514 3.22 0.83 -0.11
C SER A 514 4.32 1.35 -1.04
N PRO A 515 4.52 2.69 -1.12
CA PRO A 515 5.68 3.26 -1.78
C PRO A 515 7.02 2.72 -1.25
N LEU A 516 7.10 2.43 0.05
CA LEU A 516 8.27 1.81 0.66
C LEU A 516 8.48 0.38 0.17
N ASP A 517 7.42 -0.44 0.12
CA ASP A 517 7.50 -1.79 -0.43
C ASP A 517 7.97 -1.75 -1.89
N CYS A 518 7.51 -0.78 -2.66
CA CYS A 518 7.93 -0.54 -4.04
C CYS A 518 9.42 -0.15 -4.14
N SER A 519 9.92 0.68 -3.23
CA SER A 519 11.35 1.03 -3.15
C SER A 519 12.23 -0.16 -2.78
N VAL A 520 11.80 -0.95 -1.80
CA VAL A 520 12.47 -2.20 -1.41
C VAL A 520 12.49 -3.16 -2.59
N LEU A 521 11.35 -3.41 -3.23
CA LEU A 521 11.23 -4.27 -4.39
C LEU A 521 12.11 -3.78 -5.56
N SER A 522 12.13 -2.48 -5.80
CA SER A 522 12.98 -1.85 -6.81
C SER A 522 14.47 -2.11 -6.56
N PHE A 523 14.91 -2.01 -5.30
CA PHE A 523 16.29 -2.35 -4.92
C PHE A 523 16.60 -3.84 -5.13
N ILE A 524 15.67 -4.73 -4.78
CA ILE A 524 15.85 -6.18 -4.96
C ILE A 524 15.98 -6.52 -6.44
N ILE A 525 15.05 -6.04 -7.28
CA ILE A 525 15.05 -6.28 -8.72
C ILE A 525 16.31 -5.73 -9.38
N GLN A 526 16.76 -4.53 -9.01
CA GLN A 526 18.00 -3.96 -9.54
C GLN A 526 19.27 -4.71 -9.11
N SER A 527 19.17 -5.51 -8.05
CA SER A 527 20.29 -6.26 -7.48
C SER A 527 20.28 -7.74 -7.86
N CYS A 528 19.18 -8.24 -8.44
CA CYS A 528 19.03 -9.62 -8.92
C CYS A 528 19.02 -9.63 -10.46
N ARG A 529 19.99 -10.30 -11.09
CA ARG A 529 20.10 -10.34 -12.55
C ARG A 529 19.15 -11.36 -13.18
N GLU A 530 18.69 -12.32 -12.40
CA GLU A 530 17.84 -13.41 -12.84
C GLU A 530 16.37 -13.02 -12.95
N THR A 531 15.92 -11.99 -12.23
CA THR A 531 14.51 -11.56 -12.23
C THR A 531 14.15 -10.94 -13.58
N GLU A 532 13.29 -11.61 -14.33
CA GLU A 532 12.82 -11.17 -15.65
C GLU A 532 11.35 -10.76 -15.63
N GLU A 533 10.54 -11.29 -14.71
CA GLU A 533 9.10 -11.08 -14.69
C GLU A 533 8.60 -10.63 -13.31
N VAL A 534 7.82 -9.56 -13.28
CA VAL A 534 7.27 -8.98 -12.05
C VAL A 534 5.76 -8.83 -12.19
N TYR A 535 5.01 -9.56 -11.35
CA TYR A 535 3.55 -9.54 -11.33
C TYR A 535 3.07 -8.88 -10.04
N ILE A 536 2.65 -7.62 -10.15
CA ILE A 536 2.16 -6.81 -9.03
C ILE A 536 0.77 -6.24 -9.34
N ALA A 537 -0.07 -7.04 -9.99
CA ALA A 537 -1.45 -6.66 -10.25
C ALA A 537 -2.30 -6.70 -8.98
N SER A 538 -3.28 -5.79 -8.86
CA SER A 538 -4.13 -5.64 -7.67
C SER A 538 -3.35 -5.35 -6.37
N CYS A 539 -2.24 -4.61 -6.47
CA CYS A 539 -1.35 -4.27 -5.35
C CYS A 539 -1.53 -2.85 -4.78
N ASN A 540 -2.43 -2.04 -5.34
CA ASN A 540 -2.71 -0.67 -4.88
C ASN A 540 -1.48 0.29 -4.86
N ILE A 541 -0.53 0.12 -5.80
CA ILE A 541 0.72 0.91 -5.79
C ILE A 541 0.51 2.40 -6.11
N GLN A 542 -0.50 2.73 -6.92
CA GLN A 542 -0.80 4.09 -7.39
C GLN A 542 0.41 4.78 -8.06
N GLY A 543 0.32 6.08 -8.35
CA GLY A 543 1.39 6.84 -8.99
C GLY A 543 2.69 6.90 -8.16
N GLU A 544 2.58 7.04 -6.84
CA GLU A 544 3.75 7.13 -5.94
C GLU A 544 4.53 5.81 -5.88
N GLY A 545 3.85 4.67 -5.70
CA GLY A 545 4.52 3.36 -5.73
C GLY A 545 5.15 3.07 -7.09
N LEU A 546 4.45 3.41 -8.18
CA LEU A 546 5.01 3.30 -9.53
C LEU A 546 6.31 4.11 -9.68
N LYS A 547 6.34 5.36 -9.20
CA LYS A 547 7.53 6.21 -9.28
C LYS A 547 8.76 5.55 -8.67
N LYS A 548 8.58 4.78 -7.58
CA LYS A 548 9.66 4.03 -6.91
C LYS A 548 10.13 2.79 -7.69
N LEU A 549 9.27 2.21 -8.53
CA LEU A 549 9.59 1.06 -9.37
C LEU A 549 10.32 1.44 -10.66
N ILE A 550 10.24 2.69 -11.13
CA ILE A 550 10.85 3.14 -12.40
C ILE A 550 12.31 2.68 -12.58
N PRO A 551 13.20 2.77 -11.58
CA PRO A 551 14.59 2.30 -11.74
C PRO A 551 14.71 0.80 -12.06
N ALA A 552 13.77 -0.03 -11.61
CA ALA A 552 13.76 -1.47 -11.84
C ALA A 552 13.21 -1.86 -13.23
N LEU A 553 12.47 -0.98 -13.90
CA LEU A 553 11.91 -1.28 -15.24
C LEU A 553 13.01 -1.54 -16.28
N GLN A 554 14.22 -1.05 -16.06
CA GLN A 554 15.35 -1.23 -16.98
C GLN A 554 16.01 -2.62 -16.88
N THR A 555 15.67 -3.43 -15.87
CA THR A 555 16.30 -4.74 -15.67
C THR A 555 15.38 -5.92 -15.98
N ILE A 556 14.07 -5.69 -16.13
CA ILE A 556 13.06 -6.74 -16.31
C ILE A 556 12.54 -6.83 -17.75
N LYS A 557 11.93 -7.96 -18.10
CA LYS A 557 11.32 -8.23 -19.42
C LYS A 557 9.80 -8.15 -19.40
N SER A 558 9.15 -8.47 -18.28
CA SER A 558 7.70 -8.44 -18.14
C SER A 558 7.28 -7.76 -16.85
N LEU A 559 6.30 -6.85 -16.94
CA LEU A 559 5.71 -6.16 -15.79
C LEU A 559 4.20 -6.13 -15.93
N SER A 560 3.48 -6.65 -14.92
CA SER A 560 2.04 -6.44 -14.78
C SER A 560 1.73 -5.48 -13.63
N LEU A 561 1.13 -4.35 -13.99
CA LEU A 561 0.59 -3.31 -13.12
C LEU A 561 -0.94 -3.25 -13.20
N SER A 562 -1.59 -4.33 -13.64
CA SER A 562 -3.05 -4.35 -13.78
C SER A 562 -3.76 -4.06 -12.46
N ASN A 563 -4.85 -3.28 -12.48
CA ASN A 563 -5.64 -2.94 -11.29
C ASN A 563 -4.83 -2.32 -10.14
N ASN A 564 -4.07 -1.26 -10.41
CA ASN A 564 -3.24 -0.59 -9.41
C ASN A 564 -3.64 0.86 -9.11
N TYR A 565 -4.84 1.27 -9.56
CA TYR A 565 -5.33 2.64 -9.44
C TYR A 565 -4.34 3.67 -10.01
N LEU A 566 -3.67 3.31 -11.12
CA LEU A 566 -2.89 4.27 -11.89
C LEU A 566 -3.85 5.19 -12.64
N THR A 567 -3.50 6.48 -12.71
CA THR A 567 -4.33 7.49 -13.37
C THR A 567 -3.53 8.24 -14.43
N ASP A 568 -4.13 9.19 -15.14
CA ASP A 568 -3.42 10.12 -16.04
C ASP A 568 -2.15 10.73 -15.43
N SER A 569 -2.17 11.07 -14.13
CA SER A 569 -0.99 11.63 -13.46
C SER A 569 0.17 10.65 -13.34
N SER A 570 -0.07 9.35 -13.51
CA SER A 570 0.95 8.30 -13.54
C SER A 570 1.62 8.17 -14.92
N CYS A 571 1.00 8.65 -15.99
CA CYS A 571 1.51 8.53 -17.37
C CYS A 571 2.92 9.12 -17.56
N PRO A 572 3.29 10.28 -16.99
CA PRO A 572 4.66 10.79 -17.09
C PRO A 572 5.71 9.88 -16.42
N HIS A 573 5.36 9.19 -15.33
CA HIS A 573 6.25 8.23 -14.67
C HIS A 573 6.40 6.96 -15.50
N LEU A 574 5.30 6.39 -16.03
CA LEU A 574 5.38 5.26 -16.96
C LEU A 574 6.25 5.62 -18.18
N ALA A 575 6.01 6.80 -18.75
CA ALA A 575 6.76 7.31 -19.89
C ALA A 575 8.27 7.39 -19.62
N SER A 576 8.69 7.84 -18.43
CA SER A 576 10.11 7.89 -18.09
C SER A 576 10.73 6.49 -17.94
N GLY A 577 9.97 5.50 -17.45
CA GLY A 577 10.44 4.13 -17.31
C GLY A 577 10.54 3.34 -18.62
N ILE A 578 9.67 3.60 -19.60
CA ILE A 578 9.67 2.86 -20.88
C ILE A 578 10.44 3.56 -22.00
N ARG A 579 10.68 4.87 -21.89
CA ARG A 579 11.42 5.64 -22.90
C ARG A 579 12.81 5.05 -23.08
N ASN A 580 13.15 4.71 -24.32
CA ASN A 580 14.41 4.07 -24.69
C ASN A 580 14.71 2.76 -23.94
N ASN A 581 13.71 2.16 -23.28
CA ASN A 581 13.87 0.92 -22.54
C ASN A 581 14.19 -0.22 -23.53
N GLN A 582 15.28 -0.95 -23.26
CA GLN A 582 15.82 -2.00 -24.13
C GLN A 582 15.45 -3.40 -23.66
N THR A 583 14.97 -3.57 -22.43
CA THR A 583 14.80 -4.85 -21.76
C THR A 583 13.34 -5.27 -21.66
N LEU A 584 12.44 -4.33 -21.35
CA LEU A 584 11.01 -4.58 -21.21
C LEU A 584 10.38 -4.99 -22.55
N ARG A 585 9.58 -6.06 -22.53
CA ARG A 585 8.92 -6.67 -23.68
C ARG A 585 7.42 -6.76 -23.50
N THR A 586 6.95 -7.03 -22.29
CA THR A 586 5.51 -7.09 -21.97
C THR A 586 5.22 -6.08 -20.87
N LEU A 587 4.21 -5.25 -21.11
CA LEU A 587 3.71 -4.28 -20.14
C LEU A 587 2.18 -4.37 -20.09
N ASP A 588 1.68 -4.81 -18.93
CA ASP A 588 0.26 -4.90 -18.65
C ASP A 588 -0.17 -3.76 -17.73
N LEU A 589 -0.98 -2.85 -18.26
CA LEU A 589 -1.55 -1.69 -17.59
C LEU A 589 -3.08 -1.80 -17.47
N SER A 590 -3.64 -2.98 -17.68
CA SER A 590 -5.09 -3.19 -17.73
C SER A 590 -5.79 -2.79 -16.42
N TRP A 591 -7.10 -2.51 -16.43
CA TRP A 591 -7.88 -2.19 -15.23
C TRP A 591 -7.34 -0.98 -14.44
N ASN A 592 -6.91 0.07 -15.13
CA ASN A 592 -6.49 1.34 -14.51
C ASN A 592 -7.37 2.50 -15.04
N ASN A 593 -6.96 3.75 -14.82
CA ASN A 593 -7.70 4.93 -15.29
C ASN A 593 -6.75 5.94 -15.98
N LEU A 594 -6.04 5.47 -17.02
CA LEU A 594 -4.97 6.22 -17.67
C LEU A 594 -5.46 7.31 -18.63
N GLU A 595 -6.77 7.41 -18.89
CA GLU A 595 -7.33 8.47 -19.71
C GLU A 595 -7.07 9.86 -19.11
N GLY A 596 -6.63 10.79 -19.95
CA GLY A 596 -6.44 12.19 -19.62
C GLY A 596 -5.37 12.87 -20.49
N SER A 597 -4.99 14.09 -20.09
CA SER A 597 -4.11 14.96 -20.89
C SER A 597 -2.66 14.48 -21.00
N HIS A 598 -2.16 13.71 -20.03
CA HIS A 598 -0.80 13.20 -19.99
C HIS A 598 -0.65 11.84 -20.67
N PHE A 599 -1.74 11.18 -21.07
CA PHE A 599 -1.69 9.90 -21.80
C PHE A 599 -0.86 9.99 -23.09
N SER A 600 -0.93 11.12 -23.80
CA SER A 600 -0.07 11.45 -24.95
C SER A 600 1.44 11.29 -24.67
N VAL A 601 1.89 11.58 -23.45
CA VAL A 601 3.29 11.46 -23.03
C VAL A 601 3.73 10.00 -22.95
N LEU A 602 2.84 9.12 -22.47
CA LEU A 602 3.06 7.67 -22.44
C LEU A 602 3.16 7.12 -23.86
N MET A 603 2.23 7.48 -24.74
CA MET A 603 2.25 7.04 -26.13
C MET A 603 3.47 7.54 -26.90
N THR A 604 3.91 8.77 -26.63
CA THR A 604 5.15 9.30 -27.19
C THR A 604 6.36 8.48 -26.75
N ALA A 605 6.45 8.07 -25.48
CA ALA A 605 7.55 7.24 -24.99
C ALA A 605 7.54 5.83 -25.58
N LEU A 606 6.35 5.29 -25.93
CA LEU A 606 6.22 3.99 -26.59
C LEU A 606 6.99 3.95 -27.92
N THR A 607 7.08 5.07 -28.65
CA THR A 607 7.74 5.15 -29.96
C THR A 607 9.22 4.74 -29.94
N THR A 608 9.91 4.89 -28.80
CA THR A 608 11.32 4.50 -28.64
C THR A 608 11.52 3.30 -27.71
N SER A 609 10.43 2.71 -27.23
CA SER A 609 10.46 1.50 -26.41
C SER A 609 10.62 0.23 -27.27
N HIS A 610 11.08 -0.86 -26.65
CA HIS A 610 11.14 -2.19 -27.27
C HIS A 610 10.03 -3.13 -26.79
N ILE A 611 8.92 -2.57 -26.32
CA ILE A 611 7.74 -3.32 -25.89
C ILE A 611 7.16 -4.05 -27.12
N LYS A 612 6.84 -5.33 -26.93
CA LYS A 612 6.20 -6.22 -27.91
C LYS A 612 4.73 -6.41 -27.61
N GLU A 613 4.35 -6.38 -26.34
CA GLU A 613 2.98 -6.57 -25.89
C GLU A 613 2.60 -5.47 -24.92
N LEU A 614 1.56 -4.72 -25.27
CA LEU A 614 1.00 -3.65 -24.45
C LEU A 614 -0.48 -3.95 -24.20
N LEU A 615 -0.83 -4.16 -22.93
CA LEU A 615 -2.20 -4.41 -22.51
C LEU A 615 -2.75 -3.16 -21.81
N LEU A 616 -3.81 -2.59 -22.37
CA LEU A 616 -4.48 -1.37 -21.95
C LEU A 616 -5.99 -1.59 -21.79
N SER A 617 -6.42 -2.84 -21.56
CA SER A 617 -7.85 -3.11 -21.43
C SER A 617 -8.42 -2.45 -20.17
N TYR A 618 -9.69 -2.03 -20.19
CA TYR A 618 -10.35 -1.42 -19.04
C TYR A 618 -9.56 -0.22 -18.46
N ASN A 619 -9.23 0.77 -19.30
CA ASN A 619 -8.48 1.98 -18.90
C ASN A 619 -9.28 3.28 -19.01
N HIS A 620 -10.58 3.17 -19.31
CA HIS A 620 -11.47 4.28 -19.60
C HIS A 620 -11.00 5.16 -20.78
N LEU A 621 -10.18 4.62 -21.69
CA LEU A 621 -9.76 5.33 -22.89
C LEU A 621 -10.99 5.67 -23.75
N THR A 622 -10.98 6.86 -24.34
CA THR A 622 -12.08 7.35 -25.16
C THR A 622 -11.63 7.65 -26.58
N ASP A 623 -12.54 8.07 -27.46
CA ASP A 623 -12.22 8.58 -28.79
C ASP A 623 -11.08 9.61 -28.78
N ASN A 624 -11.03 10.51 -27.79
CA ASN A 624 -9.96 11.50 -27.66
C ASN A 624 -8.56 10.86 -27.55
N SER A 625 -8.47 9.66 -26.96
CA SER A 625 -7.23 8.91 -26.82
C SER A 625 -6.77 8.27 -28.15
N CYS A 626 -7.63 8.17 -29.17
CA CYS A 626 -7.29 7.51 -30.44
C CYS A 626 -6.16 8.23 -31.19
N ALA A 627 -6.12 9.56 -31.17
CA ALA A 627 -5.04 10.33 -31.77
C ALA A 627 -3.70 10.08 -31.06
N ASP A 628 -3.72 9.97 -29.72
CA ASP A 628 -2.53 9.65 -28.93
C ASP A 628 -2.06 8.21 -29.17
N LEU A 629 -2.98 7.24 -29.16
CA LEU A 629 -2.69 5.84 -29.51
C LEU A 629 -2.06 5.74 -30.90
N ALA A 630 -2.65 6.43 -31.89
CA ALA A 630 -2.16 6.51 -33.25
C ALA A 630 -0.72 7.02 -33.31
N SER A 631 -0.41 8.08 -32.55
CA SER A 631 0.94 8.66 -32.48
C SER A 631 1.99 7.64 -31.97
N GLY A 632 1.62 6.84 -30.96
CA GLY A 632 2.51 5.87 -30.35
C GLY A 632 2.78 4.64 -31.22
N ILE A 633 1.77 4.16 -31.95
CA ILE A 633 1.92 2.92 -32.76
C ILE A 633 2.46 3.17 -34.16
N ARG A 634 2.25 4.36 -34.75
CA ARG A 634 2.58 4.65 -36.16
C ARG A 634 4.04 4.36 -36.52
N ASN A 635 4.96 4.69 -35.60
CA ASN A 635 6.41 4.56 -35.81
C ASN A 635 7.05 3.46 -34.96
N ASN A 636 6.29 2.79 -34.09
CA ASN A 636 6.83 1.72 -33.27
C ASN A 636 7.05 0.46 -34.13
N GLN A 637 8.28 -0.08 -34.11
CA GLN A 637 8.66 -1.24 -34.93
C GLN A 637 8.65 -2.57 -34.15
N THR A 638 8.41 -2.53 -32.83
CA THR A 638 8.55 -3.69 -31.94
C THR A 638 7.23 -4.24 -31.43
N LEU A 639 6.20 -3.41 -31.31
CA LEU A 639 4.88 -3.79 -30.81
C LEU A 639 4.24 -4.79 -31.79
N ARG A 640 3.76 -5.90 -31.24
CA ARG A 640 3.11 -7.02 -31.94
C ARG A 640 1.72 -7.27 -31.42
N THR A 641 1.51 -7.11 -30.12
CA THR A 641 0.20 -7.30 -29.48
C THR A 641 -0.24 -6.02 -28.81
N LEU A 642 -1.44 -5.56 -29.15
CA LEU A 642 -2.08 -4.42 -28.53
C LEU A 642 -3.50 -4.81 -28.09
N ASN A 643 -3.74 -4.77 -26.78
CA ASN A 643 -5.07 -5.03 -26.23
C ASN A 643 -5.68 -3.72 -25.73
N LEU A 644 -6.77 -3.29 -26.37
CA LEU A 644 -7.55 -2.10 -26.05
C LEU A 644 -8.99 -2.44 -25.64
N SER A 645 -9.28 -3.70 -25.33
CA SER A 645 -10.63 -4.16 -24.99
C SER A 645 -11.21 -3.43 -23.77
N GLU A 646 -12.54 -3.38 -23.64
CA GLU A 646 -13.23 -2.77 -22.49
C GLU A 646 -12.90 -1.27 -22.33
N ASN A 647 -12.86 -0.51 -23.42
CA ASN A 647 -12.72 0.95 -23.41
C ASN A 647 -13.91 1.58 -24.18
N ASN A 648 -13.84 2.87 -24.55
CA ASN A 648 -14.91 3.56 -25.28
C ASN A 648 -14.35 4.36 -26.46
N LEU A 649 -13.71 3.65 -27.40
CA LEU A 649 -12.95 4.25 -28.50
C LEU A 649 -13.80 4.74 -29.67
N GLU A 650 -15.11 4.49 -29.69
CA GLU A 650 -16.01 4.96 -30.76
C GLU A 650 -16.07 6.50 -30.82
N GLY A 651 -15.85 7.05 -32.01
CA GLY A 651 -16.00 8.48 -32.29
C GLY A 651 -15.23 8.93 -33.54
N PRO A 652 -15.18 10.26 -33.79
CA PRO A 652 -14.53 10.81 -34.98
C PRO A 652 -13.01 10.57 -35.06
N HIS A 653 -12.31 10.46 -33.93
CA HIS A 653 -10.86 10.25 -33.89
C HIS A 653 -10.44 8.79 -33.98
N PHE A 654 -11.37 7.84 -33.88
CA PHE A 654 -11.11 6.41 -34.14
C PHE A 654 -10.46 6.17 -35.51
N CYS A 655 -10.76 7.02 -36.49
CA CYS A 655 -10.13 6.97 -37.80
C CYS A 655 -8.60 7.20 -37.76
N ASP A 656 -8.09 7.97 -36.80
CA ASP A 656 -6.66 8.23 -36.62
C ASP A 656 -5.92 6.96 -36.19
N LEU A 657 -6.52 6.19 -35.27
CA LEU A 657 -5.99 4.91 -34.80
C LEU A 657 -5.93 3.90 -35.95
N MET A 658 -7.01 3.78 -36.72
CA MET A 658 -7.05 2.88 -37.88
C MET A 658 -6.09 3.31 -39.00
N ALA A 659 -5.91 4.61 -39.23
CA ALA A 659 -4.92 5.11 -40.16
C ALA A 659 -3.50 4.74 -39.75
N ALA A 660 -3.17 4.82 -38.45
CA ALA A 660 -1.86 4.40 -37.93
C ALA A 660 -1.66 2.87 -37.97
N LEU A 661 -2.74 2.08 -37.83
CA LEU A 661 -2.70 0.63 -37.97
C LEU A 661 -2.18 0.21 -39.35
N THR A 662 -2.47 0.95 -40.42
CA THR A 662 -2.06 0.58 -41.79
C THR A 662 -0.56 0.36 -41.98
N THR A 663 0.28 1.06 -41.19
CA THR A 663 1.75 0.99 -41.25
C THR A 663 2.38 0.32 -40.02
N SER A 664 1.57 -0.09 -39.05
CA SER A 664 2.07 -0.68 -37.81
C SER A 664 2.56 -2.12 -38.02
N GLN A 665 3.33 -2.62 -37.06
CA GLN A 665 3.80 -4.01 -37.02
C GLN A 665 2.93 -4.90 -36.12
N ILE A 666 1.74 -4.43 -35.75
CA ILE A 666 0.83 -5.15 -34.85
C ILE A 666 0.30 -6.41 -35.58
N GLU A 667 0.46 -7.56 -34.94
CA GLU A 667 0.01 -8.86 -35.39
C GLU A 667 -1.32 -9.26 -34.73
N GLU A 668 -1.57 -8.80 -33.50
CA GLU A 668 -2.78 -9.07 -32.74
C GLU A 668 -3.36 -7.77 -32.18
N LEU A 669 -4.60 -7.48 -32.56
CA LEU A 669 -5.34 -6.31 -32.08
C LEU A 669 -6.64 -6.76 -31.43
N TYR A 670 -6.80 -6.40 -30.15
CA TYR A 670 -8.03 -6.67 -29.39
C TYR A 670 -8.78 -5.37 -29.15
N LEU A 671 -10.01 -5.30 -29.65
CA LEU A 671 -10.93 -4.16 -29.57
C LEU A 671 -12.29 -4.59 -28.99
N ALA A 672 -12.33 -5.69 -28.23
CA ALA A 672 -13.58 -6.19 -27.69
C ALA A 672 -14.21 -5.18 -26.73
N ASN A 673 -15.53 -5.03 -26.74
CA ASN A 673 -16.27 -4.09 -25.88
C ASN A 673 -15.71 -2.66 -25.90
N ASN A 674 -15.65 -2.05 -27.09
CA ASN A 674 -15.23 -0.66 -27.30
C ASN A 674 -16.36 0.27 -27.73
N VAL A 675 -17.61 -0.22 -27.66
CA VAL A 675 -18.80 0.47 -28.13
C VAL A 675 -18.72 0.79 -29.63
N LEU A 676 -17.95 0.00 -30.40
CA LEU A 676 -17.78 0.22 -31.83
C LEU A 676 -19.10 -0.06 -32.56
N THR A 677 -19.48 0.82 -33.47
CA THR A 677 -20.73 0.70 -34.21
C THR A 677 -20.52 0.59 -35.73
N ASP A 678 -21.61 0.54 -36.49
CA ASP A 678 -21.56 0.63 -37.96
C ASP A 678 -20.76 1.84 -38.46
N SER A 679 -20.77 3.00 -37.76
CA SER A 679 -19.96 4.16 -38.16
C SER A 679 -18.46 3.91 -38.11
N SER A 680 -17.99 2.96 -37.30
CA SER A 680 -16.58 2.57 -37.24
C SER A 680 -16.16 1.60 -38.35
N CYS A 681 -17.11 0.94 -39.03
CA CYS A 681 -16.82 -0.07 -40.05
C CYS A 681 -15.97 0.46 -41.23
N PRO A 682 -16.23 1.66 -41.80
CA PRO A 682 -15.38 2.23 -42.84
C PRO A 682 -13.93 2.48 -42.36
N HIS A 683 -13.76 2.86 -41.09
CA HIS A 683 -12.46 3.10 -40.49
C HIS A 683 -11.71 1.79 -40.24
N LEU A 684 -12.36 0.79 -39.64
CA LEU A 684 -11.81 -0.57 -39.49
C LEU A 684 -11.41 -1.14 -40.86
N ALA A 685 -12.27 -1.01 -41.86
CA ALA A 685 -12.01 -1.42 -43.24
C ALA A 685 -10.75 -0.77 -43.80
N SER A 686 -10.56 0.54 -43.56
CA SER A 686 -9.36 1.27 -44.01
C SER A 686 -8.09 0.76 -43.32
N GLY A 687 -8.16 0.45 -42.02
CA GLY A 687 -7.03 -0.03 -41.22
C GLY A 687 -6.54 -1.41 -41.66
N ILE A 688 -7.45 -2.34 -41.97
CA ILE A 688 -7.10 -3.73 -42.27
C ILE A 688 -6.78 -4.00 -43.75
N ARG A 689 -7.34 -3.21 -44.69
CA ARG A 689 -7.29 -3.51 -46.14
C ARG A 689 -5.88 -3.69 -46.69
N ASN A 690 -4.91 -2.94 -46.18
CA ASN A 690 -3.52 -2.95 -46.65
C ASN A 690 -2.50 -3.35 -45.56
N ASN A 691 -2.96 -3.67 -44.36
CA ASN A 691 -2.07 -4.13 -43.31
C ASN A 691 -1.64 -5.59 -43.59
N LYS A 692 -0.33 -5.81 -43.63
CA LYS A 692 0.28 -7.13 -43.90
C LYS A 692 0.75 -7.87 -42.64
N ALA A 693 0.77 -7.19 -41.50
CA ALA A 693 1.23 -7.72 -40.22
C ALA A 693 0.08 -8.37 -39.43
N LEU A 694 -1.12 -7.78 -39.46
CA LEU A 694 -2.26 -8.16 -38.63
C LEU A 694 -2.78 -9.56 -39.00
N LYS A 695 -2.74 -10.47 -38.02
CA LYS A 695 -3.14 -11.87 -38.12
C LYS A 695 -4.39 -12.15 -37.29
N ARG A 696 -4.56 -11.49 -36.14
CA ARG A 696 -5.74 -11.65 -35.28
C ARG A 696 -6.40 -10.32 -35.04
N LEU A 697 -7.71 -10.28 -35.23
CA LEU A 697 -8.56 -9.14 -34.90
C LEU A 697 -9.73 -9.62 -34.06
N ASP A 698 -9.84 -9.08 -32.85
CA ASP A 698 -10.97 -9.34 -31.96
C ASP A 698 -11.86 -8.09 -31.87
N LEU A 699 -13.09 -8.20 -32.40
CA LEU A 699 -14.13 -7.16 -32.37
C LEU A 699 -15.32 -7.58 -31.49
N SER A 700 -15.14 -8.54 -30.58
CA SER A 700 -16.23 -9.09 -29.77
C SER A 700 -16.98 -8.02 -28.95
N LYS A 701 -18.24 -8.22 -28.59
CA LYS A 701 -18.98 -7.32 -27.67
C LYS A 701 -19.09 -5.87 -28.16
N ASN A 702 -19.15 -5.66 -29.47
CA ASN A 702 -19.45 -4.37 -30.09
C ASN A 702 -20.82 -4.43 -30.78
N ASN A 703 -21.14 -3.47 -31.65
CA ASN A 703 -22.38 -3.50 -32.43
C ASN A 703 -22.15 -2.97 -33.86
N PRO A 704 -21.33 -3.66 -34.68
CA PRO A 704 -20.94 -3.18 -36.00
C PRO A 704 -22.05 -3.33 -37.07
N GLU A 705 -23.22 -3.90 -36.75
CA GLU A 705 -24.27 -4.16 -37.73
C GLU A 705 -24.88 -2.86 -38.28
N GLY A 706 -24.93 -2.76 -39.61
CA GLY A 706 -25.53 -1.65 -40.33
C GLY A 706 -25.09 -1.60 -41.80
N PRO A 707 -25.42 -0.52 -42.52
CA PRO A 707 -25.10 -0.40 -43.95
C PRO A 707 -23.60 -0.46 -44.29
N HIS A 708 -22.74 0.01 -43.40
CA HIS A 708 -21.29 0.06 -43.59
C HIS A 708 -20.56 -1.19 -43.07
N PHE A 709 -21.23 -2.10 -42.36
CA PHE A 709 -20.68 -3.42 -42.02
C PHE A 709 -20.13 -4.16 -43.25
N ARG A 710 -20.79 -3.96 -44.40
CA ARG A 710 -20.34 -4.44 -45.70
C ARG A 710 -18.92 -3.97 -46.05
N ASP A 711 -18.53 -2.75 -45.69
CA ASP A 711 -17.21 -2.19 -46.01
C ASP A 711 -16.10 -2.92 -45.24
N LEU A 712 -16.36 -3.23 -43.95
CA LEU A 712 -15.48 -4.03 -43.11
C LEU A 712 -15.28 -5.43 -43.69
N MET A 713 -16.38 -6.11 -44.03
CA MET A 713 -16.32 -7.45 -44.63
C MET A 713 -15.66 -7.43 -46.01
N ALA A 714 -15.92 -6.42 -46.84
CA ALA A 714 -15.24 -6.26 -48.13
C ALA A 714 -13.72 -6.08 -47.99
N ALA A 715 -13.26 -5.39 -46.93
CA ALA A 715 -11.83 -5.27 -46.63
C ALA A 715 -11.25 -6.58 -46.07
N LEU A 716 -12.01 -7.32 -45.25
CA LEU A 716 -11.63 -8.64 -44.76
C LEU A 716 -11.31 -9.58 -45.92
N ALA A 717 -12.10 -9.56 -47.00
CA ALA A 717 -11.92 -10.42 -48.17
C ALA A 717 -10.53 -10.36 -48.81
N THR A 718 -9.79 -9.25 -48.64
CA THR A 718 -8.43 -9.06 -49.16
C THR A 718 -7.36 -8.91 -48.08
N SER A 719 -7.72 -9.04 -46.81
CA SER A 719 -6.82 -8.89 -45.67
C SER A 719 -5.85 -10.08 -45.52
N GLN A 720 -4.91 -9.99 -44.57
CA GLN A 720 -4.03 -11.09 -44.15
C GLN A 720 -4.45 -11.73 -42.82
N ILE A 721 -5.63 -11.35 -42.31
CA ILE A 721 -6.17 -11.83 -41.04
C ILE A 721 -6.42 -13.34 -41.15
N LYS A 722 -5.99 -14.06 -40.12
CA LYS A 722 -6.17 -15.50 -39.93
C LYS A 722 -7.28 -15.80 -38.94
N GLU A 723 -7.49 -14.92 -37.97
CA GLU A 723 -8.48 -15.11 -36.91
C GLU A 723 -9.29 -13.84 -36.73
N LEU A 724 -10.61 -13.97 -36.85
CA LEU A 724 -11.56 -12.89 -36.60
C LEU A 724 -12.58 -13.36 -35.57
N SER A 725 -12.67 -12.63 -34.46
CA SER A 725 -13.79 -12.78 -33.53
C SER A 725 -14.80 -11.67 -33.73
N LEU A 726 -16.04 -12.07 -33.97
CA LEU A 726 -17.24 -11.24 -33.91
C LEU A 726 -18.21 -11.78 -32.85
N TYR A 727 -17.70 -12.44 -31.81
CA TYR A 727 -18.50 -12.92 -30.68
C TYR A 727 -19.35 -11.82 -30.05
N ASN A 728 -20.64 -12.09 -29.83
CA ASN A 728 -21.56 -11.19 -29.12
C ASN A 728 -21.59 -9.78 -29.72
N ASN A 729 -21.99 -9.64 -30.98
CA ASN A 729 -22.00 -8.36 -31.70
C ASN A 729 -23.40 -7.91 -32.14
N ASP A 730 -24.44 -8.53 -31.58
CA ASP A 730 -25.84 -8.36 -31.98
C ASP A 730 -26.10 -8.59 -33.47
N LEU A 731 -25.23 -9.31 -34.19
CA LEU A 731 -25.37 -9.55 -35.63
C LEU A 731 -26.62 -10.38 -35.91
N SER A 732 -27.44 -9.95 -36.86
CA SER A 732 -28.63 -10.67 -37.27
C SER A 732 -28.48 -11.38 -38.63
N ASP A 733 -29.54 -12.08 -39.07
CA ASP A 733 -29.65 -12.66 -40.42
C ASP A 733 -29.29 -11.66 -41.54
N SER A 734 -29.59 -10.36 -41.39
CA SER A 734 -29.22 -9.35 -42.39
C SER A 734 -27.71 -9.17 -42.57
N SER A 735 -26.91 -9.59 -41.59
CA SER A 735 -25.45 -9.57 -41.67
C SER A 735 -24.86 -10.75 -42.45
N CYS A 736 -25.60 -11.86 -42.62
CA CYS A 736 -25.10 -13.06 -43.29
C CYS A 736 -24.60 -12.84 -44.73
N PRO A 737 -25.27 -12.04 -45.60
CA PRO A 737 -24.75 -11.74 -46.94
C PRO A 737 -23.44 -10.93 -46.91
N HIS A 738 -23.24 -10.12 -45.87
CA HIS A 738 -22.00 -9.35 -45.68
C HIS A 738 -20.88 -10.24 -45.14
N LEU A 739 -21.17 -11.12 -44.17
CA LEU A 739 -20.21 -12.13 -43.71
C LEU A 739 -19.76 -13.04 -44.87
N ALA A 740 -20.71 -13.48 -45.69
CA ALA A 740 -20.44 -14.22 -46.92
C ALA A 740 -19.47 -13.46 -47.85
N LEU A 741 -19.71 -12.16 -48.08
CA LEU A 741 -18.81 -11.32 -48.88
C LEU A 741 -17.37 -11.33 -48.32
N GLY A 742 -17.21 -11.28 -46.99
CA GLY A 742 -15.91 -11.26 -46.34
C GLY A 742 -15.12 -12.55 -46.45
N ILE A 743 -15.79 -13.71 -46.46
CA ILE A 743 -15.10 -15.02 -46.49
C ILE A 743 -14.92 -15.58 -47.91
N LYS A 744 -15.72 -15.13 -48.89
CA LYS A 744 -15.79 -15.72 -50.25
C LYS A 744 -14.45 -15.85 -50.96
N ASN A 745 -13.61 -14.82 -50.86
CA ASN A 745 -12.32 -14.77 -51.56
C ASN A 745 -11.12 -14.73 -50.60
N ASN A 746 -11.37 -14.73 -49.29
CA ASN A 746 -10.30 -14.64 -48.31
C ASN A 746 -9.50 -15.96 -48.28
N GLN A 747 -8.19 -15.87 -48.51
CA GLN A 747 -7.30 -17.03 -48.56
C GLN A 747 -6.55 -17.30 -47.24
N THR A 748 -6.65 -16.40 -46.27
CA THR A 748 -5.86 -16.42 -45.02
C THR A 748 -6.68 -16.72 -43.78
N LEU A 749 -7.96 -16.37 -43.73
CA LEU A 749 -8.85 -16.58 -42.59
C LEU A 749 -9.03 -18.08 -42.35
N ARG A 750 -8.80 -18.50 -41.11
CA ARG A 750 -8.87 -19.89 -40.62
C ARG A 750 -9.88 -20.03 -39.50
N THR A 751 -9.90 -19.09 -38.56
CA THR A 751 -10.87 -19.11 -37.45
C THR A 751 -11.82 -17.93 -37.58
N LEU A 752 -13.11 -18.23 -37.53
CA LEU A 752 -14.18 -17.25 -37.50
C LEU A 752 -15.12 -17.57 -36.33
N ASP A 753 -15.15 -16.68 -35.34
CA ASP A 753 -16.09 -16.77 -34.23
C ASP A 753 -17.27 -15.82 -34.44
N LEU A 754 -18.47 -16.39 -34.54
CA LEU A 754 -19.74 -15.69 -34.67
C LEU A 754 -20.68 -16.03 -33.50
N SER A 755 -20.15 -16.59 -32.42
CA SER A 755 -20.97 -17.06 -31.30
C SER A 755 -21.69 -15.90 -30.58
N GLU A 756 -22.79 -16.20 -29.89
CA GLU A 756 -23.66 -15.22 -29.22
C GLU A 756 -24.19 -14.09 -30.13
N ASN A 757 -24.61 -14.43 -31.35
CA ASN A 757 -25.30 -13.50 -32.25
C ASN A 757 -26.74 -14.00 -32.53
N ASN A 758 -27.44 -13.41 -33.50
CA ASN A 758 -28.80 -13.79 -33.89
C ASN A 758 -28.91 -14.08 -35.39
N LEU A 759 -28.04 -14.96 -35.89
CA LEU A 759 -27.92 -15.27 -37.31
C LEU A 759 -29.03 -16.17 -37.88
N GLU A 760 -30.07 -16.48 -37.10
CA GLU A 760 -31.22 -17.27 -37.59
C GLU A 760 -32.04 -16.48 -38.62
N GLY A 761 -32.17 -17.02 -39.83
CA GLY A 761 -33.11 -16.52 -40.83
C GLY A 761 -32.83 -17.03 -42.24
N PRO A 762 -33.52 -16.49 -43.26
CA PRO A 762 -33.39 -16.92 -44.64
C PRO A 762 -32.03 -16.58 -45.29
N HIS A 763 -31.33 -15.54 -44.82
CA HIS A 763 -30.04 -15.12 -45.36
C HIS A 763 -28.85 -15.89 -44.76
N PHE A 764 -29.04 -16.64 -43.67
CA PHE A 764 -28.04 -17.57 -43.14
C PHE A 764 -27.50 -18.53 -44.20
N ARG A 765 -28.33 -18.88 -45.19
CA ARG A 765 -27.92 -19.67 -46.36
C ARG A 765 -26.76 -19.05 -47.14
N ASP A 766 -26.71 -17.72 -47.24
CA ASP A 766 -25.71 -17.00 -48.03
C ASP A 766 -24.30 -17.20 -47.42
N LEU A 767 -24.22 -17.20 -46.08
CA LEU A 767 -23.00 -17.52 -45.33
C LEU A 767 -22.60 -18.97 -45.55
N MET A 768 -23.54 -19.91 -45.37
CA MET A 768 -23.25 -21.33 -45.47
C MET A 768 -22.89 -21.78 -46.88
N GLU A 769 -23.56 -21.28 -47.92
CA GLU A 769 -23.20 -21.58 -49.32
C GLU A 769 -21.77 -21.12 -49.62
N THR A 770 -21.38 -19.95 -49.12
CA THR A 770 -20.04 -19.41 -49.33
C THR A 770 -18.97 -20.19 -48.59
N LEU A 771 -19.30 -20.75 -47.41
CA LEU A 771 -18.41 -21.61 -46.63
C LEU A 771 -17.85 -22.76 -47.46
N THR A 772 -18.58 -23.29 -48.45
CA THR A 772 -18.10 -24.39 -49.32
C THR A 772 -16.81 -24.07 -50.07
N THR A 773 -16.54 -22.78 -50.33
CA THR A 773 -15.37 -22.28 -51.06
C THR A 773 -14.35 -21.57 -50.18
N SER A 774 -14.63 -21.42 -48.89
CA SER A 774 -13.76 -20.68 -47.96
C SER A 774 -12.55 -21.50 -47.50
N GLN A 775 -11.58 -20.82 -46.88
CA GLN A 775 -10.43 -21.46 -46.23
C GLN A 775 -10.60 -21.63 -44.72
N ILE A 776 -11.82 -21.49 -44.20
CA ILE A 776 -12.11 -21.58 -42.76
C ILE A 776 -11.88 -23.03 -42.29
N GLU A 777 -11.11 -23.16 -41.22
CA GLU A 777 -10.80 -24.41 -40.52
C GLU A 777 -11.64 -24.54 -39.24
N GLU A 778 -11.97 -23.41 -38.59
CA GLU A 778 -12.74 -23.36 -37.35
C GLU A 778 -13.87 -22.33 -37.46
N LEU A 779 -15.10 -22.79 -37.26
CA LEU A 779 -16.30 -21.93 -37.28
C LEU A 779 -17.08 -22.11 -35.97
N HIS A 780 -17.23 -21.03 -35.23
CA HIS A 780 -18.01 -21.01 -34.00
C HIS A 780 -19.33 -20.27 -34.22
N LEU A 781 -20.43 -20.97 -33.95
CA LEU A 781 -21.81 -20.52 -34.11
C LEU A 781 -22.63 -20.83 -32.83
N SER A 782 -21.98 -20.91 -31.67
CA SER A 782 -22.72 -21.18 -30.44
C SER A 782 -23.65 -20.01 -30.10
N TYR A 783 -24.77 -20.26 -29.40
CA TYR A 783 -25.73 -19.21 -29.03
C TYR A 783 -26.18 -18.30 -30.19
N ASN A 784 -26.52 -18.86 -31.35
CA ASN A 784 -26.98 -18.11 -32.53
C ASN A 784 -28.49 -18.20 -32.79
N HIS A 785 -29.22 -18.75 -31.84
CA HIS A 785 -30.66 -19.04 -31.96
C HIS A 785 -31.04 -19.95 -33.15
N LEU A 786 -30.07 -20.68 -33.74
CA LEU A 786 -30.33 -21.54 -34.90
C LEU A 786 -31.37 -22.61 -34.56
N THR A 787 -32.35 -22.77 -35.44
CA THR A 787 -33.42 -23.77 -35.31
C THR A 787 -33.27 -24.85 -36.38
N ASP A 788 -34.16 -25.86 -36.35
CA ASP A 788 -34.14 -26.94 -37.33
C ASP A 788 -34.27 -26.45 -38.79
N SER A 789 -34.82 -25.25 -39.04
CA SER A 789 -34.85 -24.66 -40.39
C SER A 789 -33.48 -24.24 -40.92
N SER A 790 -32.48 -24.09 -40.04
CA SER A 790 -31.09 -23.82 -40.44
C SER A 790 -30.34 -25.10 -40.86
N CYS A 791 -30.86 -26.29 -40.54
CA CYS A 791 -30.19 -27.57 -40.82
C CYS A 791 -29.89 -27.82 -42.31
N PRO A 792 -30.80 -27.53 -43.27
CA PRO A 792 -30.49 -27.68 -44.69
C PRO A 792 -29.35 -26.76 -45.15
N HIS A 793 -29.27 -25.55 -44.58
CA HIS A 793 -28.21 -24.58 -44.89
C HIS A 793 -26.87 -24.99 -44.27
N LEU A 794 -26.89 -25.44 -43.01
CA LEU A 794 -25.71 -26.04 -42.37
C LEU A 794 -25.18 -27.22 -43.20
N ALA A 795 -26.07 -28.13 -43.61
CA ALA A 795 -25.75 -29.27 -44.44
C ALA A 795 -25.12 -28.87 -45.78
N SER A 796 -25.67 -27.87 -46.48
CA SER A 796 -25.13 -27.41 -47.76
C SER A 796 -23.72 -26.82 -47.61
N GLY A 797 -23.47 -26.10 -46.52
CA GLY A 797 -22.16 -25.49 -46.27
C GLY A 797 -21.06 -26.49 -45.91
N ILE A 798 -21.39 -27.57 -45.19
CA ILE A 798 -20.39 -28.55 -44.74
C ILE A 798 -20.16 -29.71 -45.73
N ARG A 799 -21.17 -30.10 -46.53
CA ARG A 799 -21.11 -31.31 -47.39
C ARG A 799 -19.93 -31.31 -48.36
N ASN A 800 -19.55 -30.14 -48.86
CA ASN A 800 -18.47 -29.99 -49.86
C ASN A 800 -17.28 -29.16 -49.37
N ASN A 801 -17.31 -28.68 -48.12
CA ASN A 801 -16.19 -27.95 -47.56
C ASN A 801 -15.04 -28.95 -47.23
N LYS A 802 -13.82 -28.60 -47.66
CA LYS A 802 -12.62 -29.45 -47.51
C LYS A 802 -11.68 -28.99 -46.39
N THR A 803 -11.92 -27.83 -45.81
CA THR A 803 -11.01 -27.09 -44.91
C THR A 803 -11.49 -27.13 -43.47
N LEU A 804 -12.79 -27.04 -43.22
CA LEU A 804 -13.42 -27.04 -41.90
C LEU A 804 -13.09 -28.32 -41.14
N ARG A 805 -12.60 -28.15 -39.91
CA ARG A 805 -12.21 -29.20 -38.96
C ARG A 805 -12.98 -29.08 -37.66
N THR A 806 -13.28 -27.87 -37.22
CA THR A 806 -14.02 -27.60 -35.99
C THR A 806 -15.28 -26.83 -36.30
N LEU A 807 -16.41 -27.32 -35.80
CA LEU A 807 -17.70 -26.65 -35.89
C LEU A 807 -18.35 -26.65 -34.51
N ASP A 808 -18.61 -25.48 -33.98
CA ASP A 808 -19.35 -25.30 -32.74
C ASP A 808 -20.78 -24.80 -33.01
N LEU A 809 -21.76 -25.62 -32.65
CA LEU A 809 -23.20 -25.35 -32.74
C LEU A 809 -23.86 -25.40 -31.34
N SER A 810 -23.08 -25.31 -30.27
CA SER A 810 -23.57 -25.39 -28.91
C SER A 810 -24.59 -24.29 -28.58
N TRP A 811 -25.50 -24.59 -27.66
CA TRP A 811 -26.47 -23.65 -27.11
C TRP A 811 -27.34 -22.95 -28.18
N ASN A 812 -27.71 -23.69 -29.22
CA ASN A 812 -28.71 -23.28 -30.19
C ASN A 812 -30.09 -23.89 -29.87
N ASN A 813 -31.08 -23.61 -30.72
CA ASN A 813 -32.46 -24.07 -30.59
C ASN A 813 -32.75 -25.31 -31.45
N LEU A 814 -31.73 -26.14 -31.69
CA LEU A 814 -31.85 -27.32 -32.53
C LEU A 814 -32.53 -28.47 -31.78
N LYS A 815 -33.62 -29.00 -32.35
CA LYS A 815 -34.48 -30.01 -31.73
C LYS A 815 -34.39 -31.37 -32.41
N GLY A 816 -34.02 -31.40 -33.70
CA GLY A 816 -33.79 -32.64 -34.41
C GLY A 816 -34.82 -33.03 -35.46
N SER A 817 -35.91 -32.27 -35.61
CA SER A 817 -37.04 -32.67 -36.47
C SER A 817 -36.72 -32.66 -37.97
N GLN A 818 -35.67 -31.93 -38.39
CA GLN A 818 -35.22 -31.79 -39.78
C GLN A 818 -33.71 -32.09 -39.95
N PHE A 819 -33.19 -33.00 -39.13
CA PHE A 819 -31.74 -33.26 -39.05
C PHE A 819 -31.17 -34.21 -40.12
N SER A 820 -32.01 -34.83 -40.95
CA SER A 820 -31.57 -35.86 -41.91
C SER A 820 -30.40 -35.36 -42.78
N ASP A 821 -30.55 -34.16 -43.33
CA ASP A 821 -29.60 -33.60 -44.31
C ASP A 821 -28.29 -33.18 -43.63
N LEU A 822 -28.39 -32.66 -42.40
CA LEU A 822 -27.25 -32.28 -41.59
C LEU A 822 -26.45 -33.52 -41.13
N MET A 823 -27.15 -34.58 -40.71
CA MET A 823 -26.52 -35.85 -40.33
C MET A 823 -25.81 -36.49 -41.53
N GLU A 824 -26.45 -36.53 -42.70
CA GLU A 824 -25.83 -37.03 -43.92
C GLU A 824 -24.58 -36.21 -44.29
N ALA A 825 -24.68 -34.88 -44.25
CA ALA A 825 -23.55 -34.01 -44.56
C ALA A 825 -22.40 -34.18 -43.56
N LEU A 826 -22.68 -34.35 -42.26
CA LEU A 826 -21.67 -34.63 -41.23
C LEU A 826 -20.90 -35.93 -41.50
N THR A 827 -21.56 -36.99 -42.02
CA THR A 827 -20.87 -38.26 -42.33
C THR A 827 -19.86 -38.14 -43.47
N THR A 828 -20.03 -37.18 -44.37
CA THR A 828 -19.15 -36.95 -45.53
C THR A 828 -18.20 -35.76 -45.33
N SER A 829 -18.41 -34.97 -44.28
CA SER A 829 -17.59 -33.80 -43.93
C SER A 829 -16.20 -34.18 -43.41
N GLN A 830 -15.29 -33.19 -43.41
CA GLN A 830 -13.95 -33.30 -42.82
C GLN A 830 -13.88 -32.80 -41.36
N ILE A 831 -15.03 -32.52 -40.74
CA ILE A 831 -15.13 -32.03 -39.37
C ILE A 831 -14.67 -33.15 -38.42
N LYS A 832 -13.68 -32.83 -37.59
CA LYS A 832 -13.14 -33.70 -36.54
C LYS A 832 -13.80 -33.39 -35.20
N GLU A 833 -13.83 -32.11 -34.84
CA GLU A 833 -14.43 -31.65 -33.59
C GLU A 833 -15.80 -31.03 -33.86
N LEU A 834 -16.83 -31.58 -33.23
CA LEU A 834 -18.19 -31.06 -33.29
C LEU A 834 -18.69 -30.78 -31.87
N GLN A 835 -18.95 -29.50 -31.57
CA GLN A 835 -19.57 -29.11 -30.30
C GLN A 835 -21.06 -28.89 -30.52
N PHE A 836 -21.88 -29.57 -29.72
CA PHE A 836 -23.34 -29.58 -29.83
C PHE A 836 -24.06 -29.41 -28.48
N ILE A 837 -23.29 -29.23 -27.40
CA ILE A 837 -23.74 -29.06 -26.02
C ILE A 837 -24.88 -28.04 -25.92
N GLY A 838 -25.91 -28.30 -25.11
CA GLY A 838 -26.96 -27.31 -24.82
C GLY A 838 -28.11 -27.25 -25.83
N ASN A 839 -28.08 -28.07 -26.88
CA ASN A 839 -29.22 -28.22 -27.81
C ASN A 839 -30.25 -29.25 -27.28
N SER A 840 -31.53 -29.02 -27.57
CA SER A 840 -32.64 -29.87 -27.12
C SER A 840 -32.91 -31.06 -28.07
N ILE A 841 -31.86 -31.76 -28.49
CA ILE A 841 -31.94 -32.88 -29.42
C ILE A 841 -32.46 -34.17 -28.78
N SER A 842 -33.19 -34.97 -29.56
CA SER A 842 -33.73 -36.27 -29.15
C SER A 842 -32.62 -37.28 -28.81
N GLN A 843 -32.95 -38.28 -27.98
CA GLN A 843 -32.00 -39.35 -27.61
C GLN A 843 -31.51 -40.15 -28.83
N GLU A 844 -32.34 -40.27 -29.86
CA GLU A 844 -31.97 -40.93 -31.12
C GLU A 844 -30.83 -40.17 -31.82
N ILE A 845 -30.96 -38.86 -31.97
CA ILE A 845 -29.94 -38.01 -32.61
C ILE A 845 -28.67 -37.97 -31.78
N ARG A 846 -28.78 -37.87 -30.44
CA ARG A 846 -27.61 -38.00 -29.54
C ARG A 846 -26.85 -39.30 -29.79
N THR A 847 -27.58 -40.41 -29.89
CA THR A 847 -26.98 -41.73 -30.16
C THR A 847 -26.32 -41.79 -31.53
N GLN A 848 -26.88 -41.12 -32.55
CA GLN A 848 -26.29 -41.07 -33.88
C GLN A 848 -25.02 -40.21 -33.92
N LEU A 849 -25.03 -39.04 -33.29
CA LEU A 849 -23.88 -38.13 -33.20
C LEU A 849 -22.73 -38.72 -32.38
N ALA A 850 -23.03 -39.43 -31.29
CA ALA A 850 -22.05 -40.10 -30.44
C ALA A 850 -21.24 -41.22 -31.14
N LYS A 851 -21.62 -41.61 -32.37
CA LYS A 851 -20.84 -42.56 -33.19
C LYS A 851 -19.62 -41.92 -33.85
N ARG A 852 -19.54 -40.58 -33.91
CA ARG A 852 -18.35 -39.88 -34.42
C ARG A 852 -17.34 -39.71 -33.26
N GLU A 853 -16.06 -39.78 -33.60
CA GLU A 853 -14.98 -39.44 -32.67
C GLU A 853 -15.01 -37.92 -32.41
N GLU A 854 -14.64 -37.48 -31.18
CA GLU A 854 -14.53 -36.06 -30.78
C GLU A 854 -15.81 -35.22 -30.96
N VAL A 855 -16.96 -35.76 -30.53
CA VAL A 855 -18.23 -35.01 -30.40
C VAL A 855 -18.55 -34.72 -28.94
N TYR A 856 -18.86 -33.46 -28.65
CA TYR A 856 -19.28 -32.99 -27.33
C TYR A 856 -20.78 -32.67 -27.34
N LEU A 857 -21.60 -33.49 -26.67
CA LEU A 857 -23.07 -33.46 -26.69
C LEU A 857 -23.71 -32.91 -25.41
#